data_AF-A0A1V3C800-F1
#
_entry.id   AF-A0A1V3C800-F1
#
_cell.length_a   1.000
_cell.length_b   1.000
_cell.length_c   1.000
_cell.angle_alpha   90.00
_cell.angle_beta   90.00
_cell.angle_gamma   90.00
#
_symmetry.space_group_name_H-M   'P 1'
#
loop_
_entity.id
_entity.type
_entity.pdbx_description
1 polymer ?
#
loop_
_entity_poly.entity_id
_entity_poly.type
_entity_poly.pdbx_seq_one_letter_code
_entity_poly.pdbx_strand_id
1 'polypeptide(L)'
;MPRPSKYVSRSELGWPVCQASYADPRSGLVIHYDGSDQGLAGKSHSACLTYWRNTRAFHMGPSRGWTCIGYCVDEATEILTEDGWRTFDQISPGDIVLTLNHETGMSEWQPLQHVYVFPAMPRELVRMEGREHSSLTTPGHRWPVERYYRRTGTERRKNEDGTWARTGRTARSVKGHERVWATTDTLGYWDRIPLSAPCAHLPTEPKWSNALVELVAWFWTEGHIKLQGKSRKAGTSVAIYQSETRNPDRVARIRNALHGAFGPPCERFPRRSANTDGIPRWREARNRSLAEFHLSSDAGRVLIEHAPGRIPTHAFLRSLTAEQLSLFIEASLLGDGHGNRTNNAQALSQKSRAAAEAFQFAATLAGYSTSLRRRPPTSSTPYPMWKVELRRKTHVAPKAAATRKAKFTILREPHEGRVWCVRTPNNTWLARREGTVYFTGNSFMSCAHGYVMEGRGLYKTQAAQPGGNTTHYSVTLATGPTDLITPEQINAVRELRQWLTEEYDNAGTVLGHRDFVSTSCPGDRAYALVREGTFEQPPGQATEVHDMLGLHIGSRGEAVKLLQLRIRRAGFGDALGETGADGVYGPATAEGVRLCRDYVGSRALEGYGDEMTAHAVDQVEAAVTKRTLQKAQISSTALDSNTSPED
;
A
#
# COMPACT_ATOMS: atom_id res chain seq x y z
N MET A 1 -24.28 11.92 -16.67
CA MET A 1 -23.72 13.21 -17.14
C MET A 1 -22.20 13.14 -17.11
N PRO A 2 -21.47 14.03 -17.84
CA PRO A 2 -20.02 14.11 -17.66
C PRO A 2 -19.64 14.27 -16.19
N ARG A 3 -18.48 13.69 -15.83
CA ARG A 3 -17.77 13.87 -14.56
C ARG A 3 -17.77 15.36 -14.13
N PRO A 4 -17.84 15.69 -12.81
CA PRO A 4 -17.92 17.06 -12.32
C PRO A 4 -16.96 18.02 -13.03
N SER A 5 -17.46 19.20 -13.35
CA SER A 5 -16.81 20.21 -14.21
C SER A 5 -15.42 20.60 -13.72
N LYS A 6 -15.24 20.60 -12.39
CA LYS A 6 -14.01 20.91 -11.65
C LYS A 6 -13.48 19.66 -10.90
N TYR A 7 -13.53 18.48 -11.50
CA TYR A 7 -12.95 17.25 -10.92
C TYR A 7 -11.43 17.19 -11.10
N VAL A 8 -10.70 16.87 -10.02
CA VAL A 8 -9.25 16.60 -10.04
C VAL A 8 -9.02 15.13 -9.70
N SER A 9 -8.57 14.34 -10.68
CA SER A 9 -8.28 12.92 -10.50
C SER A 9 -7.01 12.66 -9.70
N ARG A 10 -6.84 11.41 -9.22
CA ARG A 10 -5.58 10.99 -8.61
C ARG A 10 -4.40 11.15 -9.57
N SER A 11 -4.59 10.87 -10.86
CA SER A 11 -3.60 11.12 -11.92
C SER A 11 -3.11 12.59 -11.94
N GLU A 12 -4.02 13.56 -11.95
CA GLU A 12 -3.70 15.00 -11.97
C GLU A 12 -3.07 15.48 -10.65
N LEU A 13 -3.38 14.84 -9.53
CA LEU A 13 -2.72 15.08 -8.25
C LEU A 13 -1.28 14.50 -8.19
N GLY A 14 -0.86 13.69 -9.17
CA GLY A 14 0.40 12.93 -9.16
C GLY A 14 0.34 11.68 -8.27
N TRP A 15 -0.87 11.15 -8.04
CA TRP A 15 -1.15 10.09 -7.08
C TRP A 15 -1.48 8.77 -7.81
N PRO A 16 -1.08 7.61 -7.25
CA PRO A 16 -1.31 6.31 -7.88
C PRO A 16 -2.77 5.87 -7.76
N VAL A 17 -3.17 4.75 -8.37
CA VAL A 17 -4.44 4.08 -8.07
C VAL A 17 -4.64 3.90 -6.55
N CYS A 18 -5.87 4.06 -6.07
CA CYS A 18 -6.23 3.80 -4.68
C CYS A 18 -6.23 2.31 -4.33
N GLN A 19 -5.78 1.99 -3.13
CA GLN A 19 -5.60 0.62 -2.62
C GLN A 19 -6.44 0.38 -1.37
N ALA A 20 -7.63 0.99 -1.32
CA ALA A 20 -8.69 0.48 -0.46
C ALA A 20 -9.14 -0.88 -0.98
N SER A 21 -9.81 -1.63 -0.10
CA SER A 21 -10.60 -2.79 -0.51
C SER A 21 -11.66 -2.34 -1.53
N TYR A 22 -12.06 -3.23 -2.45
CA TYR A 22 -13.18 -2.92 -3.36
C TYR A 22 -14.47 -2.79 -2.54
N ALA A 23 -15.28 -1.81 -2.89
CA ALA A 23 -16.69 -1.73 -2.48
C ALA A 23 -17.48 -1.24 -3.68
N ASP A 24 -18.80 -1.43 -3.67
CA ASP A 24 -19.69 -0.79 -4.63
C ASP A 24 -20.72 0.03 -3.85
N PRO A 25 -20.38 1.26 -3.44
CA PRO A 25 -21.19 2.04 -2.51
C PRO A 25 -22.39 2.66 -3.24
N ARG A 26 -23.51 1.93 -3.27
CA ARG A 26 -24.75 2.33 -3.96
C ARG A 26 -25.79 3.02 -3.07
N SER A 27 -25.61 3.10 -1.76
CA SER A 27 -26.64 3.62 -0.84
C SER A 27 -26.65 5.15 -0.71
N GLY A 28 -25.60 5.85 -1.14
CA GLY A 28 -25.54 7.31 -1.02
C GLY A 28 -24.13 7.89 -0.88
N LEU A 29 -24.07 9.11 -0.33
CA LEU A 29 -22.87 9.92 -0.12
C LEU A 29 -22.86 10.49 1.30
N VAL A 30 -21.75 10.36 2.03
CA VAL A 30 -21.62 10.87 3.40
C VAL A 30 -20.74 12.11 3.45
N ILE A 31 -21.29 13.18 4.03
CA ILE A 31 -20.60 14.45 4.28
C ILE A 31 -19.75 14.36 5.55
N HIS A 32 -18.49 14.79 5.41
CA HIS A 32 -17.52 15.02 6.48
C HIS A 32 -16.97 16.44 6.39
N TYR A 33 -16.20 16.88 7.39
CA TYR A 33 -15.55 18.19 7.44
C TYR A 33 -14.14 18.09 8.06
N ASP A 34 -13.32 19.13 7.96
CA ASP A 34 -11.91 19.12 8.41
C ASP A 34 -11.71 19.28 9.92
N GLY A 35 -12.80 19.39 10.71
CA GLY A 35 -12.75 19.43 12.18
C GLY A 35 -12.08 20.68 12.79
N SER A 36 -11.51 21.54 11.96
CA SER A 36 -10.71 22.71 12.34
C SER A 36 -10.69 23.70 11.18
N ASP A 37 -10.85 24.99 11.46
CA ASP A 37 -11.01 26.01 10.42
C ASP A 37 -9.70 26.25 9.64
N GLN A 38 -9.80 26.22 8.31
CA GLN A 38 -8.68 26.33 7.38
C GLN A 38 -8.70 27.65 6.59
N GLY A 39 -9.82 28.38 6.57
CA GLY A 39 -9.97 29.64 5.82
C GLY A 39 -9.75 29.47 4.32
N LEU A 40 -10.04 28.30 3.75
CA LEU A 40 -9.68 27.95 2.37
C LEU A 40 -10.49 28.70 1.32
N ALA A 41 -11.72 29.12 1.62
CA ALA A 41 -12.53 29.98 0.76
C ALA A 41 -11.96 31.40 0.56
N GLY A 42 -11.05 31.84 1.43
CA GLY A 42 -10.37 33.15 1.34
C GLY A 42 -8.98 33.10 0.68
N LYS A 43 -8.62 31.98 0.04
CA LYS A 43 -7.31 31.69 -0.55
C LYS A 43 -7.54 31.15 -1.97
N SER A 44 -6.53 31.08 -2.83
CA SER A 44 -6.69 30.49 -4.18
C SER A 44 -6.85 28.97 -4.15
N HIS A 45 -7.45 28.36 -5.18
CA HIS A 45 -7.60 26.90 -5.29
C HIS A 45 -6.26 26.11 -5.14
N SER A 46 -5.13 26.70 -5.50
CA SER A 46 -3.79 26.12 -5.25
C SER A 46 -3.51 25.85 -3.76
N ALA A 47 -4.12 26.61 -2.85
CA ALA A 47 -4.10 26.34 -1.41
C ALA A 47 -4.92 25.09 -1.06
N CYS A 48 -6.05 24.84 -1.72
CA CYS A 48 -6.82 23.60 -1.55
C CYS A 48 -6.06 22.37 -2.06
N LEU A 49 -5.36 22.47 -3.20
CA LEU A 49 -4.50 21.40 -3.72
C LEU A 49 -3.31 21.12 -2.80
N THR A 50 -2.69 22.17 -2.26
CA THR A 50 -1.59 22.06 -1.28
C THR A 50 -2.08 21.47 0.04
N TYR A 51 -3.21 21.96 0.57
CA TYR A 51 -3.88 21.38 1.73
C TYR A 51 -4.17 19.91 1.49
N TRP A 52 -4.73 19.54 0.34
CA TRP A 52 -5.12 18.16 0.08
C TRP A 52 -3.91 17.21 -0.05
N ARG A 53 -2.81 17.69 -0.66
CA ARG A 53 -1.50 16.98 -0.64
C ARG A 53 -0.94 16.86 0.77
N ASN A 54 -1.06 17.89 1.59
CA ASN A 54 -0.62 17.89 2.99
C ASN A 54 -1.47 16.96 3.86
N THR A 55 -2.80 16.99 3.76
CA THR A 55 -3.72 16.11 4.48
C THR A 55 -3.52 14.65 4.09
N ARG A 56 -3.25 14.36 2.81
CA ARG A 56 -2.73 13.05 2.39
C ARG A 56 -1.39 12.73 3.09
N ALA A 57 -0.39 13.60 2.99
CA ALA A 57 0.96 13.36 3.54
C ALA A 57 0.99 13.24 5.08
N PHE A 58 0.13 13.97 5.78
CA PHE A 58 -0.07 14.02 7.24
C PHE A 58 -0.67 12.72 7.76
N HIS A 59 -1.67 12.21 7.05
CA HIS A 59 -2.27 10.94 7.41
C HIS A 59 -1.44 9.74 6.91
N MET A 60 -0.79 9.80 5.72
CA MET A 60 0.35 8.93 5.31
C MET A 60 1.49 8.99 6.31
N GLY A 61 1.57 10.08 7.07
CA GLY A 61 2.68 10.44 7.92
C GLY A 61 2.76 9.64 9.22
N PRO A 62 3.88 9.83 9.93
CA PRO A 62 4.33 8.93 11.00
C PRO A 62 3.42 8.85 12.23
N SER A 63 2.47 9.77 12.38
CA SER A 63 1.60 9.89 13.55
C SER A 63 0.20 9.29 13.38
N ARG A 64 -0.21 8.86 12.16
CA ARG A 64 -1.63 8.49 11.90
C ARG A 64 -1.84 7.12 11.29
N GLY A 65 -1.37 6.84 10.07
CA GLY A 65 -1.03 5.46 9.71
C GLY A 65 -2.15 4.47 9.30
N TRP A 66 -3.31 4.92 8.80
CA TRP A 66 -4.45 4.06 8.36
C TRP A 66 -4.31 3.46 6.92
N THR A 67 -4.90 4.05 5.86
CA THR A 67 -4.65 3.67 4.44
C THR A 67 -4.62 4.89 3.48
N CYS A 68 -3.44 5.29 2.91
CA CYS A 68 -3.03 6.57 2.22
C CYS A 68 -3.37 7.85 2.98
N ILE A 69 -4.28 7.69 3.89
CA ILE A 69 -4.41 8.34 5.12
C ILE A 69 -4.27 7.17 6.13
N GLY A 70 -3.17 6.39 6.36
CA GLY A 70 -1.75 6.25 5.94
C GLY A 70 -1.21 4.79 5.89
N TYR A 71 -0.22 4.38 6.73
CA TYR A 71 0.48 3.03 6.82
C TYR A 71 1.22 2.77 8.18
N CYS A 72 1.84 1.63 8.59
CA CYS A 72 1.62 0.17 8.42
C CYS A 72 2.30 -0.79 9.47
N VAL A 73 3.62 -1.09 9.46
CA VAL A 73 4.27 -2.22 10.25
C VAL A 73 5.52 -1.85 11.07
N ASP A 74 5.98 -2.70 11.99
CA ASP A 74 7.15 -2.45 12.85
C ASP A 74 8.54 -2.64 12.20
N GLU A 75 9.57 -2.04 12.81
CA GLU A 75 10.95 -2.04 12.29
C GLU A 75 11.70 -3.39 12.36
N ALA A 76 11.18 -4.39 13.09
CA ALA A 76 11.71 -5.76 13.05
C ALA A 76 11.12 -6.60 11.90
N THR A 77 10.19 -6.04 11.12
CA THR A 77 9.77 -6.62 9.84
C THR A 77 10.82 -6.33 8.75
N GLU A 78 11.08 -7.31 7.90
CA GLU A 78 11.96 -7.31 6.72
C GLU A 78 11.11 -7.48 5.43
N ILE A 79 11.67 -7.20 4.25
CA ILE A 79 11.06 -7.46 2.92
C ILE A 79 11.94 -8.40 2.09
N LEU A 80 11.33 -9.23 1.24
CA LEU A 80 12.08 -10.05 0.27
C LEU A 80 12.46 -9.25 -0.98
N THR A 81 13.76 -9.06 -1.18
CA THR A 81 14.37 -8.54 -2.41
C THR A 81 14.96 -9.68 -3.25
N GLU A 82 15.34 -9.38 -4.49
CA GLU A 82 16.05 -10.30 -5.38
C GLU A 82 17.40 -10.83 -4.85
N ASP A 83 17.99 -10.16 -3.84
CA ASP A 83 19.23 -10.55 -3.16
C ASP A 83 18.99 -11.10 -1.75
N GLY A 84 17.75 -11.43 -1.41
CA GLY A 84 17.35 -11.96 -0.11
C GLY A 84 16.60 -10.94 0.76
N TRP A 85 16.54 -11.21 2.05
CA TRP A 85 15.79 -10.40 3.01
C TRP A 85 16.55 -9.12 3.38
N ARG A 86 15.87 -7.97 3.35
CA ARG A 86 16.42 -6.66 3.71
C ARG A 86 15.48 -5.91 4.68
N THR A 87 16.03 -5.08 5.54
CA THR A 87 15.27 -4.16 6.43
C THR A 87 14.96 -2.82 5.74
N PHE A 88 14.12 -1.98 6.37
CA PHE A 88 13.62 -0.71 5.84
C PHE A 88 14.71 0.32 5.45
N ASP A 89 15.90 0.19 6.03
CA ASP A 89 17.10 1.01 5.82
C ASP A 89 18.06 0.46 4.76
N GLN A 90 17.78 -0.75 4.24
CA GLN A 90 18.61 -1.48 3.27
C GLN A 90 17.97 -1.53 1.86
N ILE A 91 16.92 -0.74 1.65
CA ILE A 91 16.09 -0.74 0.45
C ILE A 91 15.83 0.68 -0.06
N SER A 92 15.57 0.81 -1.36
CA SER A 92 15.31 2.09 -2.02
C SER A 92 14.34 1.94 -3.20
N PRO A 93 13.68 3.03 -3.64
CA PRO A 93 12.89 3.03 -4.86
C PRO A 93 13.73 2.50 -6.05
N GLY A 94 13.20 1.50 -6.76
CA GLY A 94 13.89 0.78 -7.83
C GLY A 94 14.33 -0.65 -7.47
N ASP A 95 14.55 -0.99 -6.19
CA ASP A 95 14.85 -2.37 -5.78
C ASP A 95 13.74 -3.33 -6.23
N ILE A 96 14.09 -4.53 -6.71
CA ILE A 96 13.10 -5.53 -7.11
C ILE A 96 12.71 -6.38 -5.88
N VAL A 97 11.41 -6.41 -5.57
CA VAL A 97 10.83 -7.09 -4.41
C VAL A 97 9.79 -8.12 -4.80
N LEU A 98 9.64 -9.18 -4.00
CA LEU A 98 8.59 -10.17 -4.26
C LEU A 98 7.25 -9.69 -3.71
N THR A 99 6.20 -9.85 -4.50
CA THR A 99 4.83 -9.40 -4.19
C THR A 99 3.84 -10.53 -4.45
N LEU A 100 2.56 -10.33 -4.16
CA LEU A 100 1.44 -11.23 -4.45
C LEU A 100 0.45 -10.54 -5.39
N ASN A 101 0.30 -11.09 -6.59
CA ASN A 101 -0.79 -10.73 -7.47
C ASN A 101 -2.11 -11.16 -6.82
N HIS A 102 -2.91 -10.20 -6.35
CA HIS A 102 -4.14 -10.51 -5.59
C HIS A 102 -5.26 -11.09 -6.46
N GLU A 103 -5.16 -10.95 -7.79
CA GLU A 103 -6.13 -11.49 -8.75
C GLU A 103 -5.79 -12.95 -9.09
N THR A 104 -4.56 -13.22 -9.57
CA THR A 104 -4.13 -14.58 -9.93
C THR A 104 -3.80 -15.45 -8.71
N GLY A 105 -3.34 -14.84 -7.61
CA GLY A 105 -2.83 -15.50 -6.41
C GLY A 105 -1.42 -16.07 -6.54
N MET A 106 -0.66 -15.63 -7.55
CA MET A 106 0.74 -15.98 -7.74
C MET A 106 1.65 -14.89 -7.17
N SER A 107 2.87 -15.25 -6.77
CA SER A 107 3.88 -14.26 -6.39
C SER A 107 4.65 -13.73 -7.61
N GLU A 108 4.87 -12.42 -7.66
CA GLU A 108 5.46 -11.73 -8.81
C GLU A 108 6.53 -10.73 -8.36
N TRP A 109 7.68 -10.71 -9.05
CA TRP A 109 8.75 -9.73 -8.79
C TRP A 109 8.34 -8.37 -9.38
N GLN A 110 8.40 -7.30 -8.57
CA GLN A 110 8.03 -5.96 -8.99
C GLN A 110 8.99 -4.89 -8.43
N PRO A 111 9.20 -3.76 -9.13
CA PRO A 111 10.00 -2.65 -8.62
C PRO A 111 9.33 -1.97 -7.44
N LEU A 112 10.13 -1.72 -6.41
CA LEU A 112 9.76 -0.95 -5.22
C LEU A 112 9.55 0.51 -5.63
N GLN A 113 8.34 1.03 -5.43
CA GLN A 113 7.98 2.38 -5.87
C GLN A 113 8.34 3.43 -4.81
N HIS A 114 8.14 3.11 -3.53
CA HIS A 114 8.54 3.96 -2.40
C HIS A 114 8.81 3.12 -1.16
N VAL A 115 9.66 3.66 -0.29
CA VAL A 115 9.86 3.25 1.10
C VAL A 115 9.37 4.39 1.98
N TYR A 116 8.59 4.09 3.02
CA TYR A 116 8.10 5.06 4.00
C TYR A 116 8.58 4.64 5.39
N VAL A 117 9.40 5.46 6.03
CA VAL A 117 9.93 5.21 7.38
C VAL A 117 9.38 6.27 8.32
N PHE A 118 8.87 5.85 9.47
CA PHE A 118 8.22 6.70 10.45
C PHE A 118 9.03 6.71 11.75
N PRO A 119 9.45 7.87 12.29
CA PRO A 119 10.26 7.97 13.51
C PRO A 119 9.73 7.18 14.71
N ALA A 120 10.66 6.85 15.61
CA ALA A 120 10.34 6.31 16.92
C ALA A 120 9.47 7.31 17.71
N MET A 121 8.31 6.82 18.18
CA MET A 121 7.38 7.52 19.08
C MET A 121 6.34 6.48 19.57
N PRO A 122 5.78 6.63 20.78
CA PRO A 122 4.77 5.72 21.32
C PRO A 122 3.54 5.59 20.40
N ARG A 123 3.18 4.35 20.08
CA ARG A 123 1.98 3.95 19.32
C ARG A 123 1.44 2.65 19.90
N GLU A 124 0.15 2.37 19.72
CA GLU A 124 -0.38 1.02 19.94
C GLU A 124 -0.32 0.22 18.63
N LEU A 125 0.30 -0.96 18.67
CA LEU A 125 0.33 -1.91 17.56
C LEU A 125 -0.31 -3.23 17.98
N VAL A 126 -0.82 -3.98 17.01
CA VAL A 126 -1.37 -5.32 17.23
C VAL A 126 -0.33 -6.35 16.85
N ARG A 127 0.13 -7.12 17.84
CA ARG A 127 0.95 -8.33 17.63
C ARG A 127 0.04 -9.52 17.36
N MET A 128 0.30 -10.22 16.26
CA MET A 128 -0.14 -11.59 16.04
C MET A 128 1.08 -12.49 16.12
N GLU A 129 1.15 -13.41 17.07
CA GLU A 129 2.35 -14.22 17.35
C GLU A 129 2.00 -15.70 17.50
N GLY A 130 2.81 -16.59 16.92
CA GLY A 130 2.64 -18.03 17.03
C GLY A 130 3.67 -18.83 16.24
N ARG A 131 3.48 -20.16 16.16
CA ARG A 131 4.48 -21.05 15.53
C ARG A 131 4.71 -20.75 14.03
N GLU A 132 3.69 -20.27 13.32
CA GLU A 132 3.70 -20.15 11.84
C GLU A 132 3.70 -18.71 11.33
N HIS A 133 3.48 -17.72 12.21
CA HIS A 133 3.30 -16.31 11.85
C HIS A 133 3.61 -15.44 13.06
N SER A 134 4.40 -14.39 12.85
CA SER A 134 4.68 -13.27 13.74
C SER A 134 4.48 -12.00 12.93
N SER A 135 3.75 -11.01 13.45
CA SER A 135 3.61 -9.70 12.82
C SER A 135 3.22 -8.65 13.86
N LEU A 136 3.84 -7.47 13.82
CA LEU A 136 3.47 -6.33 14.66
C LEU A 136 3.07 -5.17 13.74
N THR A 137 1.79 -4.78 13.77
CA THR A 137 1.16 -3.95 12.72
C THR A 137 0.18 -2.93 13.30
N THR A 138 -0.07 -1.81 12.63
CA THR A 138 -1.13 -0.88 13.06
C THR A 138 -2.51 -1.56 12.97
N PRO A 139 -3.50 -1.19 13.79
CA PRO A 139 -4.83 -1.83 13.74
C PRO A 139 -5.55 -1.66 12.38
N GLY A 140 -5.22 -0.59 11.64
CA GLY A 140 -5.69 -0.31 10.28
C GLY A 140 -4.89 -0.96 9.15
N HIS A 141 -3.78 -1.66 9.45
CA HIS A 141 -2.93 -2.33 8.47
C HIS A 141 -3.71 -3.36 7.64
N ARG A 142 -3.56 -3.36 6.31
CA ARG A 142 -4.31 -4.24 5.40
C ARG A 142 -3.61 -5.57 5.13
N TRP A 143 -4.41 -6.60 4.85
CA TRP A 143 -3.97 -7.95 4.51
C TRP A 143 -4.75 -8.46 3.28
N PRO A 144 -4.08 -9.02 2.25
CA PRO A 144 -4.75 -9.85 1.28
C PRO A 144 -5.12 -11.17 1.97
N VAL A 145 -6.37 -11.60 1.84
CA VAL A 145 -6.87 -12.82 2.51
C VAL A 145 -7.77 -13.67 1.61
N GLU A 146 -7.66 -14.99 1.75
CA GLU A 146 -8.58 -15.95 1.14
C GLU A 146 -9.79 -16.19 2.06
N ARG A 147 -10.84 -15.39 1.93
CA ARG A 147 -12.07 -15.53 2.72
C ARG A 147 -12.91 -16.69 2.19
N TYR A 148 -13.32 -17.60 3.09
CA TYR A 148 -14.22 -18.69 2.72
C TYR A 148 -15.64 -18.15 2.48
N TYR A 149 -16.24 -18.50 1.33
CA TYR A 149 -17.64 -18.21 1.04
C TYR A 149 -18.45 -19.48 0.73
N ARG A 150 -19.76 -19.40 0.97
CA ARG A 150 -20.73 -20.42 0.57
C ARG A 150 -21.99 -19.73 0.03
N ARG A 151 -22.12 -19.67 -1.29
CA ARG A 151 -23.34 -19.17 -1.95
C ARG A 151 -24.39 -20.28 -1.97
N THR A 152 -25.46 -20.10 -1.21
CA THR A 152 -26.68 -20.91 -1.29
C THR A 152 -27.63 -20.26 -2.29
N GLY A 153 -27.89 -20.91 -3.43
CA GLY A 153 -28.77 -20.41 -4.49
C GLY A 153 -30.25 -20.49 -4.13
N THR A 154 -30.65 -19.87 -3.03
CA THR A 154 -32.03 -19.87 -2.53
C THR A 154 -32.73 -18.60 -2.97
N GLU A 155 -33.09 -18.52 -4.25
CA GLU A 155 -34.14 -17.60 -4.68
C GLU A 155 -35.42 -17.93 -3.92
N ARG A 156 -36.02 -16.91 -3.30
CA ARG A 156 -37.38 -17.00 -2.76
C ARG A 156 -38.30 -16.20 -3.67
N ARG A 157 -39.27 -16.86 -4.30
CA ARG A 157 -40.42 -16.16 -4.90
C ARG A 157 -41.46 -15.89 -3.82
N LYS A 158 -42.02 -14.69 -3.85
CA LYS A 158 -43.22 -14.33 -3.10
C LYS A 158 -44.43 -14.64 -4.00
N ASN A 159 -45.44 -15.27 -3.43
CA ASN A 159 -46.72 -15.53 -4.07
C ASN A 159 -47.58 -14.25 -4.08
N GLU A 160 -48.65 -14.25 -4.86
CA GLU A 160 -49.60 -13.13 -4.97
C GLU A 160 -50.38 -12.89 -3.66
N ASP A 161 -50.63 -13.95 -2.89
CA ASP A 161 -51.16 -13.90 -1.51
C ASP A 161 -50.16 -13.34 -0.47
N GLY A 162 -48.95 -12.98 -0.91
CA GLY A 162 -47.87 -12.47 -0.08
C GLY A 162 -47.05 -13.53 0.67
N THR A 163 -47.39 -14.82 0.56
CA THR A 163 -46.64 -15.93 1.19
C THR A 163 -45.32 -16.20 0.46
N TRP A 164 -44.37 -16.88 1.11
CA TRP A 164 -43.09 -17.24 0.52
C TRP A 164 -43.10 -18.69 0.03
N ALA A 165 -43.10 -18.90 -1.29
CA ALA A 165 -43.02 -20.24 -1.87
C ALA A 165 -41.66 -20.89 -1.58
N ARG A 166 -41.67 -22.13 -1.10
CA ARG A 166 -40.44 -22.91 -0.89
C ARG A 166 -39.99 -23.60 -2.20
N THR A 167 -39.54 -22.78 -3.13
CA THR A 167 -38.82 -23.17 -4.36
C THR A 167 -37.74 -24.23 -4.08
N GLY A 168 -37.53 -25.10 -5.07
CA GLY A 168 -36.71 -26.31 -4.93
C GLY A 168 -35.23 -26.07 -4.60
N ARG A 169 -34.54 -27.12 -4.15
CA ARG A 169 -33.08 -27.09 -3.99
C ARG A 169 -32.40 -26.94 -5.36
N THR A 170 -31.88 -25.75 -5.64
CA THR A 170 -30.95 -25.49 -6.75
C THR A 170 -29.69 -26.36 -6.64
N ALA A 171 -28.98 -26.48 -7.75
CA ALA A 171 -27.74 -27.28 -7.82
C ALA A 171 -26.70 -26.84 -6.77
N ARG A 172 -25.99 -27.84 -6.22
CA ARG A 172 -24.95 -27.79 -5.17
C ARG A 172 -24.44 -26.38 -4.81
N SER A 173 -24.69 -25.93 -3.57
CA SER A 173 -24.21 -24.65 -3.03
C SER A 173 -22.72 -24.43 -3.33
N VAL A 174 -22.40 -23.40 -4.10
CA VAL A 174 -21.01 -23.09 -4.50
C VAL A 174 -20.23 -22.68 -3.24
N LYS A 175 -19.20 -23.46 -2.94
CA LYS A 175 -18.23 -23.20 -1.87
C LYS A 175 -16.91 -22.83 -2.51
N GLY A 176 -16.24 -21.81 -2.00
CA GLY A 176 -14.96 -21.38 -2.52
C GLY A 176 -14.21 -20.49 -1.56
N HIS A 177 -13.07 -19.99 -2.03
CA HIS A 177 -12.34 -18.91 -1.39
C HIS A 177 -12.31 -17.73 -2.35
N GLU A 178 -12.66 -16.55 -1.84
CA GLU A 178 -12.53 -15.28 -2.56
C GLU A 178 -11.31 -14.53 -2.02
N ARG A 179 -10.52 -13.94 -2.93
CA ARG A 179 -9.37 -13.11 -2.56
C ARG A 179 -9.87 -11.71 -2.25
N VAL A 180 -9.94 -11.37 -0.97
CA VAL A 180 -10.45 -10.07 -0.49
C VAL A 180 -9.42 -9.41 0.42
N TRP A 181 -9.73 -8.20 0.87
CA TRP A 181 -8.81 -7.36 1.62
C TRP A 181 -9.40 -6.99 2.99
N ALA A 182 -8.78 -7.47 4.06
CA ALA A 182 -9.13 -7.15 5.45
C ALA A 182 -8.12 -6.15 6.06
N THR A 183 -8.46 -5.54 7.19
CA THR A 183 -7.49 -4.88 8.09
C THR A 183 -7.20 -5.75 9.31
N THR A 184 -6.12 -5.49 10.05
CA THR A 184 -5.77 -6.17 11.31
C THR A 184 -6.96 -6.28 12.28
N ASP A 185 -7.74 -5.21 12.45
CA ASP A 185 -8.95 -5.24 13.26
C ASP A 185 -10.12 -5.99 12.59
N THR A 186 -10.32 -5.84 11.27
CA THR A 186 -11.46 -6.43 10.53
C THR A 186 -11.22 -7.85 10.01
N LEU A 187 -10.09 -8.49 10.34
CA LEU A 187 -9.84 -9.90 10.08
C LEU A 187 -10.94 -10.77 10.71
N GLY A 188 -11.70 -11.45 9.85
CA GLY A 188 -12.76 -12.37 10.25
C GLY A 188 -12.22 -13.71 10.78
N TYR A 189 -13.08 -14.50 11.42
CA TYR A 189 -12.70 -15.79 12.00
C TYR A 189 -12.10 -16.77 10.97
N TRP A 190 -12.61 -16.75 9.73
CA TRP A 190 -12.20 -17.66 8.65
C TRP A 190 -11.23 -17.04 7.63
N ASP A 191 -10.79 -15.79 7.85
CA ASP A 191 -9.88 -15.12 6.91
C ASP A 191 -8.49 -15.74 6.95
N ARG A 192 -7.94 -16.04 5.77
CA ARG A 192 -6.64 -16.70 5.61
C ARG A 192 -5.62 -15.75 5.00
N ILE A 193 -4.64 -15.30 5.77
CA ILE A 193 -3.47 -14.57 5.26
C ILE A 193 -2.55 -15.58 4.54
N PRO A 194 -2.20 -15.38 3.27
CA PRO A 194 -1.20 -16.21 2.59
C PRO A 194 0.19 -16.08 3.23
N LEU A 195 0.85 -17.21 3.44
CA LEU A 195 2.23 -17.34 3.91
C LEU A 195 3.20 -17.69 2.76
N SER A 196 2.66 -18.16 1.63
CA SER A 196 3.39 -18.44 0.40
C SER A 196 2.45 -18.50 -0.81
N ALA A 197 3.00 -18.27 -2.01
CA ALA A 197 2.30 -18.36 -3.29
C ALA A 197 3.28 -18.79 -4.40
N PRO A 198 2.90 -19.63 -5.38
CA PRO A 198 3.77 -20.02 -6.49
C PRO A 198 4.27 -18.80 -7.26
N CYS A 199 5.54 -18.76 -7.62
CA CYS A 199 6.12 -17.60 -8.31
C CYS A 199 5.87 -17.65 -9.82
N ALA A 200 5.27 -16.58 -10.38
CA ALA A 200 4.93 -16.44 -11.78
C ALA A 200 6.13 -16.10 -12.68
N HIS A 201 7.22 -15.60 -12.10
CA HIS A 201 8.40 -15.11 -12.82
C HIS A 201 9.59 -16.09 -12.74
N LEU A 202 9.32 -17.39 -12.55
CA LEU A 202 10.35 -18.42 -12.65
C LEU A 202 10.65 -18.75 -14.13
N PRO A 203 11.92 -19.03 -14.50
CA PRO A 203 12.25 -19.52 -15.83
C PRO A 203 11.46 -20.78 -16.21
N THR A 204 10.91 -20.81 -17.42
CA THR A 204 10.28 -22.00 -18.02
C THR A 204 11.29 -22.92 -18.69
N GLU A 205 12.44 -22.37 -19.12
CA GLU A 205 13.53 -23.12 -19.75
C GLU A 205 14.72 -23.28 -18.78
N PRO A 206 15.32 -24.48 -18.68
CA PRO A 206 16.41 -24.74 -17.74
C PRO A 206 17.74 -24.15 -18.23
N LYS A 207 18.19 -23.05 -17.59
CA LYS A 207 19.51 -22.45 -17.86
C LYS A 207 20.68 -23.38 -17.54
N TRP A 208 20.51 -24.27 -16.57
CA TRP A 208 21.54 -25.19 -16.07
C TRP A 208 21.11 -26.64 -16.25
N SER A 209 22.05 -27.59 -16.29
CA SER A 209 21.69 -29.02 -16.30
C SER A 209 21.20 -29.47 -14.92
N ASN A 210 20.20 -30.36 -14.89
CA ASN A 210 19.70 -30.94 -13.63
C ASN A 210 20.82 -31.60 -12.80
N ALA A 211 21.83 -32.17 -13.47
CA ALA A 211 23.02 -32.73 -12.85
C ALA A 211 23.85 -31.66 -12.09
N LEU A 212 24.05 -30.47 -12.68
CA LEU A 212 24.71 -29.35 -12.00
C LEU A 212 23.87 -28.82 -10.84
N VAL A 213 22.55 -28.68 -11.01
CA VAL A 213 21.64 -28.20 -9.97
C VAL A 213 21.64 -29.12 -8.74
N GLU A 214 21.55 -30.43 -8.96
CA GLU A 214 21.66 -31.41 -7.88
C GLU A 214 23.08 -31.43 -7.27
N LEU A 215 24.14 -31.30 -8.08
CA LEU A 215 25.50 -31.27 -7.57
C LEU A 215 25.78 -30.04 -6.68
N VAL A 216 25.22 -28.87 -7.01
CA VAL A 216 25.28 -27.69 -6.14
C VAL A 216 24.54 -27.95 -4.82
N ALA A 217 23.38 -28.62 -4.86
CA ALA A 217 22.62 -29.02 -3.66
C ALA A 217 23.44 -29.92 -2.71
N TRP A 218 24.14 -30.92 -3.26
CA TRP A 218 25.05 -31.79 -2.49
C TRP A 218 26.31 -31.06 -2.01
N PHE A 219 26.83 -30.10 -2.78
CA PHE A 219 28.03 -29.35 -2.39
C PHE A 219 27.81 -28.41 -1.21
N TRP A 220 26.68 -27.68 -1.16
CA TRP A 220 26.49 -26.71 -0.07
C TRP A 220 26.18 -27.37 1.28
N THR A 221 25.58 -28.57 1.25
CA THR A 221 25.29 -29.40 2.43
C THR A 221 26.51 -30.25 2.84
N GLU A 222 26.79 -31.30 2.07
CA GLU A 222 27.76 -32.38 2.36
C GLU A 222 29.19 -32.07 1.85
N GLY A 223 29.39 -30.94 1.16
CA GLY A 223 30.68 -30.55 0.59
C GLY A 223 31.65 -29.86 1.55
N HIS A 224 32.93 -29.83 1.20
CA HIS A 224 34.02 -29.20 1.95
C HIS A 224 35.03 -28.53 1.00
N ILE A 225 35.39 -27.28 1.31
CA ILE A 225 36.38 -26.49 0.55
C ILE A 225 37.76 -26.65 1.21
N LYS A 226 38.76 -27.16 0.47
CA LYS A 226 40.11 -27.39 0.99
C LYS A 226 40.96 -26.11 0.94
N LEU A 227 41.69 -25.82 2.01
CA LEU A 227 42.56 -24.63 2.12
C LEU A 227 43.82 -24.73 1.25
N GLN A 228 44.32 -23.61 0.74
CA GLN A 228 45.61 -23.54 0.02
C GLN A 228 46.81 -23.41 0.97
N GLY A 229 47.31 -24.57 1.42
CA GLY A 229 48.61 -24.70 2.10
C GLY A 229 48.72 -23.89 3.41
N LYS A 230 49.94 -23.48 3.77
CA LYS A 230 50.22 -22.75 5.02
C LYS A 230 49.54 -21.37 5.13
N SER A 231 49.10 -20.79 4.00
CA SER A 231 48.58 -19.41 3.94
C SER A 231 47.15 -19.22 4.50
N ARG A 232 46.44 -20.30 4.82
CA ARG A 232 45.02 -20.32 5.24
C ARG A 232 44.02 -19.67 4.25
N LYS A 233 44.45 -19.24 3.04
CA LYS A 233 43.53 -18.76 2.00
C LYS A 233 42.60 -19.88 1.52
N ALA A 234 41.36 -19.53 1.20
CA ALA A 234 40.38 -20.46 0.65
C ALA A 234 40.88 -21.00 -0.70
N GLY A 235 40.90 -22.33 -0.84
CA GLY A 235 41.30 -22.98 -2.08
C GLY A 235 40.12 -23.36 -2.96
N THR A 236 40.40 -23.68 -4.22
CA THR A 236 39.39 -24.09 -5.22
C THR A 236 39.16 -25.60 -5.29
N SER A 237 39.87 -26.43 -4.52
CA SER A 237 39.63 -27.88 -4.51
C SER A 237 38.52 -28.23 -3.52
N VAL A 238 37.45 -28.82 -4.06
CA VAL A 238 36.28 -29.29 -3.33
C VAL A 238 36.39 -30.80 -3.06
N ALA A 239 35.76 -31.26 -1.98
CA ALA A 239 35.33 -32.65 -1.84
C ALA A 239 33.89 -32.72 -1.33
N ILE A 240 33.17 -33.79 -1.66
CA ILE A 240 31.84 -34.12 -1.13
C ILE A 240 31.93 -35.49 -0.48
N TYR A 241 31.30 -35.65 0.67
CA TYR A 241 31.40 -36.86 1.51
C TYR A 241 30.01 -37.45 1.74
N GLN A 242 29.87 -38.78 1.66
CA GLN A 242 28.60 -39.43 1.99
C GLN A 242 28.82 -40.86 2.50
N SER A 243 28.00 -41.29 3.48
CA SER A 243 28.11 -42.64 4.05
C SER A 243 27.46 -43.67 3.13
N GLU A 244 28.28 -44.47 2.48
CA GLU A 244 27.84 -45.53 1.56
C GLU A 244 27.05 -46.64 2.27
N THR A 245 27.41 -46.97 3.53
CA THR A 245 26.73 -48.01 4.29
C THR A 245 25.39 -47.59 4.90
N ARG A 246 25.15 -46.27 5.05
CA ARG A 246 23.86 -45.74 5.56
C ARG A 246 22.96 -45.19 4.46
N ASN A 247 23.56 -44.65 3.41
CA ASN A 247 22.89 -43.86 2.37
C ASN A 247 23.39 -44.23 0.95
N PRO A 248 23.38 -45.52 0.54
CA PRO A 248 23.91 -45.94 -0.76
C PRO A 248 23.25 -45.20 -1.94
N ASP A 249 21.95 -44.95 -1.87
CA ASP A 249 21.20 -44.22 -2.91
C ASP A 249 21.67 -42.76 -3.04
N ARG A 250 22.09 -42.12 -1.93
CA ARG A 250 22.66 -40.76 -1.95
C ARG A 250 24.04 -40.76 -2.61
N VAL A 251 24.86 -41.78 -2.34
CA VAL A 251 26.17 -41.96 -3.02
C VAL A 251 25.95 -42.15 -4.53
N ALA A 252 24.99 -42.97 -4.94
CA ALA A 252 24.64 -43.15 -6.35
C ALA A 252 24.15 -41.85 -7.01
N ARG A 253 23.31 -41.07 -6.31
CA ARG A 253 22.85 -39.75 -6.77
C ARG A 253 23.99 -38.74 -6.95
N ILE A 254 24.89 -38.60 -5.97
CA ILE A 254 26.07 -37.74 -6.07
C ILE A 254 26.97 -38.16 -7.26
N ARG A 255 27.18 -39.47 -7.43
CA ARG A 255 27.97 -40.03 -8.55
C ARG A 255 27.35 -39.71 -9.91
N ASN A 256 26.03 -39.86 -10.04
CA ASN A 256 25.30 -39.55 -11.26
C ASN A 256 25.29 -38.04 -11.57
N ALA A 257 25.15 -37.19 -10.55
CA ALA A 257 25.23 -35.74 -10.70
C ALA A 257 26.63 -35.27 -11.14
N LEU A 258 27.70 -35.83 -10.55
CA LEU A 258 29.07 -35.60 -10.99
C LEU A 258 29.31 -36.08 -12.43
N HIS A 259 28.80 -37.26 -12.80
CA HIS A 259 28.91 -37.78 -14.16
C HIS A 259 28.19 -36.91 -15.18
N GLY A 260 26.96 -36.46 -14.88
CA GLY A 260 26.17 -35.60 -15.75
C GLY A 260 26.67 -34.15 -15.83
N ALA A 261 27.44 -33.68 -14.85
CA ALA A 261 28.02 -32.34 -14.85
C ALA A 261 29.43 -32.27 -15.47
N PHE A 262 30.27 -33.30 -15.26
CA PHE A 262 31.71 -33.26 -15.57
C PHE A 262 32.22 -34.50 -16.34
N GLY A 263 31.35 -35.41 -16.78
CA GLY A 263 31.75 -36.65 -17.45
C GLY A 263 32.29 -37.74 -16.50
N PRO A 264 32.92 -38.82 -17.03
CA PRO A 264 33.37 -39.95 -16.22
C PRO A 264 34.47 -39.59 -15.21
N PRO A 265 34.61 -40.35 -14.11
CA PRO A 265 35.66 -40.13 -13.12
C PRO A 265 37.05 -40.41 -13.70
N CYS A 266 38.04 -39.64 -13.27
CA CYS A 266 39.46 -39.89 -13.57
C CYS A 266 40.17 -40.61 -12.42
N GLU A 267 41.12 -41.51 -12.69
CA GLU A 267 41.89 -42.17 -11.63
C GLU A 267 42.73 -41.18 -10.82
N ARG A 268 43.36 -40.24 -11.54
CA ARG A 268 44.32 -39.26 -11.01
C ARG A 268 44.13 -37.94 -11.74
N PHE A 269 44.18 -36.83 -11.00
CA PHE A 269 44.31 -35.51 -11.60
C PHE A 269 45.69 -35.36 -12.25
N PRO A 270 45.82 -34.56 -13.33
CA PRO A 270 47.12 -34.17 -13.88
C PRO A 270 48.06 -33.62 -12.80
N ARG A 271 49.36 -33.88 -12.93
CA ARG A 271 50.38 -33.23 -12.08
C ARG A 271 50.27 -31.71 -12.25
N ARG A 272 50.38 -30.96 -11.15
CA ARG A 272 50.31 -29.49 -11.17
C ARG A 272 51.40 -28.90 -12.09
N SER A 273 50.99 -28.47 -13.28
CA SER A 273 51.62 -27.34 -13.96
C SER A 273 51.33 -26.05 -13.17
N ALA A 274 52.00 -24.95 -13.48
CA ALA A 274 51.68 -23.64 -12.91
C ALA A 274 50.24 -23.18 -13.27
N ASN A 275 49.74 -23.61 -14.43
CA ASN A 275 48.42 -23.29 -14.96
C ASN A 275 47.48 -24.50 -14.91
N THR A 276 46.17 -24.24 -14.78
CA THR A 276 45.10 -25.22 -15.00
C THR A 276 44.84 -25.39 -16.50
N ASP A 277 44.47 -26.59 -16.96
CA ASP A 277 44.02 -26.84 -18.33
C ASP A 277 42.54 -26.46 -18.56
N GLY A 278 41.86 -25.95 -17.53
CA GLY A 278 40.47 -25.48 -17.57
C GLY A 278 39.43 -26.60 -17.55
N ILE A 279 39.82 -27.87 -17.65
CA ILE A 279 38.90 -29.00 -17.81
C ILE A 279 38.42 -29.50 -16.43
N PRO A 280 37.11 -29.38 -16.11
CA PRO A 280 36.53 -29.92 -14.88
C PRO A 280 36.74 -31.43 -14.80
N ARG A 281 37.20 -31.93 -13.65
CA ARG A 281 37.38 -33.37 -13.40
C ARG A 281 37.06 -33.70 -11.96
N TRP A 282 36.61 -34.93 -11.74
CA TRP A 282 36.40 -35.49 -10.41
C TRP A 282 36.97 -36.91 -10.34
N ARG A 283 37.08 -37.42 -9.11
CA ARG A 283 37.43 -38.81 -8.83
C ARG A 283 36.75 -39.27 -7.55
N GLU A 284 36.46 -40.56 -7.48
CA GLU A 284 35.93 -41.19 -6.27
C GLU A 284 37.07 -41.90 -5.52
N ALA A 285 37.05 -41.83 -4.20
CA ALA A 285 37.89 -42.64 -3.31
C ALA A 285 37.01 -43.23 -2.21
N ARG A 286 37.34 -44.46 -1.76
CA ARG A 286 36.58 -45.17 -0.73
C ARG A 286 37.38 -45.27 0.54
N ASN A 287 36.83 -44.78 1.65
CA ASN A 287 37.48 -44.76 2.95
C ASN A 287 36.58 -45.45 3.99
N ARG A 288 36.83 -46.74 4.23
CA ARG A 288 36.00 -47.63 5.04
C ARG A 288 34.53 -47.64 4.55
N SER A 289 33.65 -46.90 5.21
CA SER A 289 32.21 -46.79 4.95
C SER A 289 31.79 -45.42 4.38
N LEU A 290 32.76 -44.61 3.94
CA LEU A 290 32.59 -43.27 3.40
C LEU A 290 33.03 -43.24 1.93
N ALA A 291 32.17 -42.72 1.06
CA ALA A 291 32.54 -42.33 -0.29
C ALA A 291 33.08 -40.89 -0.24
N GLU A 292 34.29 -40.68 -0.77
CA GLU A 292 34.94 -39.38 -0.88
C GLU A 292 35.01 -38.97 -2.37
N PHE A 293 34.13 -38.06 -2.78
CA PHE A 293 34.16 -37.48 -4.11
C PHE A 293 35.10 -36.28 -4.09
N HIS A 294 36.24 -36.35 -4.77
CA HIS A 294 37.19 -35.24 -4.86
C HIS A 294 37.10 -34.55 -6.21
N LEU A 295 37.13 -33.22 -6.22
CA LEU A 295 37.04 -32.40 -7.43
C LEU A 295 38.37 -31.69 -7.72
N SER A 296 38.67 -31.50 -9.00
CA SER A 296 39.76 -30.65 -9.48
C SER A 296 39.52 -29.18 -9.10
N SER A 297 40.55 -28.34 -9.25
CA SER A 297 40.43 -26.89 -9.01
C SER A 297 39.39 -26.24 -9.93
N ASP A 298 39.20 -26.77 -11.14
CA ASP A 298 38.32 -26.22 -12.16
C ASP A 298 36.87 -26.70 -11.96
N ALA A 299 36.66 -27.98 -11.64
CA ALA A 299 35.36 -28.49 -11.20
C ALA A 299 34.89 -27.82 -9.90
N GLY A 300 35.81 -27.58 -8.96
CA GLY A 300 35.51 -26.83 -7.74
C GLY A 300 35.22 -25.35 -8.00
N ARG A 301 35.83 -24.72 -9.03
CA ARG A 301 35.52 -23.33 -9.43
C ARG A 301 34.05 -23.18 -9.82
N VAL A 302 33.51 -24.09 -10.64
CA VAL A 302 32.10 -24.09 -11.08
C VAL A 302 31.15 -24.14 -9.86
N LEU A 303 31.43 -24.99 -8.87
CA LEU A 303 30.56 -25.08 -7.68
C LEU A 303 30.71 -23.89 -6.72
N ILE A 304 31.92 -23.31 -6.64
CA ILE A 304 32.20 -22.11 -5.83
C ILE A 304 31.59 -20.84 -6.47
N GLU A 305 31.39 -20.80 -7.78
CA GLU A 305 30.68 -19.73 -8.48
C GLU A 305 29.19 -19.67 -8.05
N HIS A 306 28.52 -20.82 -8.02
CA HIS A 306 27.09 -20.89 -7.67
C HIS A 306 26.83 -20.94 -6.15
N ALA A 307 27.79 -21.44 -5.36
CA ALA A 307 27.69 -21.52 -3.90
C ALA A 307 29.01 -21.09 -3.19
N PRO A 308 29.43 -19.82 -3.28
CA PRO A 308 30.65 -19.33 -2.64
C PRO A 308 30.62 -19.56 -1.13
N GLY A 309 31.70 -20.12 -0.59
CA GLY A 309 31.77 -20.49 0.83
C GLY A 309 30.77 -21.58 1.28
N ARG A 310 30.13 -22.29 0.33
CA ARG A 310 28.95 -23.16 0.53
C ARG A 310 27.66 -22.41 0.91
N ILE A 311 27.48 -21.20 0.40
CA ILE A 311 26.22 -20.43 0.48
C ILE A 311 25.69 -20.28 -0.96
N PRO A 312 24.61 -20.98 -1.36
CA PRO A 312 24.00 -20.83 -2.68
C PRO A 312 23.61 -19.38 -2.97
N THR A 313 23.95 -18.84 -4.14
CA THR A 313 23.63 -17.44 -4.46
C THR A 313 22.16 -17.26 -4.84
N HIS A 314 21.56 -16.13 -4.46
CA HIS A 314 20.20 -15.79 -4.86
C HIS A 314 20.05 -15.67 -6.38
N ALA A 315 21.10 -15.21 -7.09
CA ALA A 315 21.14 -15.17 -8.55
C ALA A 315 21.09 -16.58 -9.20
N PHE A 316 21.82 -17.56 -8.64
CA PHE A 316 21.70 -18.96 -9.07
C PHE A 316 20.28 -19.47 -8.83
N LEU A 317 19.75 -19.30 -7.62
CA LEU A 317 18.41 -19.76 -7.23
C LEU A 317 17.27 -19.13 -8.05
N ARG A 318 17.35 -17.84 -8.40
CA ARG A 318 16.40 -17.16 -9.31
C ARG A 318 16.48 -17.69 -10.76
N SER A 319 17.59 -18.30 -11.16
CA SER A 319 17.80 -18.83 -12.52
C SER A 319 17.39 -20.29 -12.72
N LEU A 320 16.75 -20.91 -11.71
CA LEU A 320 16.25 -22.27 -11.74
C LEU A 320 14.75 -22.30 -12.10
N THR A 321 14.32 -23.27 -12.90
CA THR A 321 12.88 -23.56 -13.12
C THR A 321 12.21 -24.06 -11.84
N ALA A 322 10.88 -24.17 -11.83
CA ALA A 322 10.14 -24.74 -10.68
C ALA A 322 10.56 -26.19 -10.35
N GLU A 323 10.84 -26.99 -11.37
CA GLU A 323 11.34 -28.36 -11.27
C GLU A 323 12.77 -28.39 -10.73
N GLN A 324 13.61 -27.45 -11.18
CA GLN A 324 15.00 -27.34 -10.72
C GLN A 324 15.11 -26.83 -9.28
N LEU A 325 14.26 -25.88 -8.87
CA LEU A 325 14.11 -25.50 -7.46
C LEU A 325 13.65 -26.70 -6.62
N SER A 326 12.68 -27.48 -7.11
CA SER A 326 12.19 -28.67 -6.42
C SER A 326 13.29 -29.73 -6.25
N LEU A 327 14.06 -30.00 -7.32
CA LEU A 327 15.23 -30.90 -7.31
C LEU A 327 16.30 -30.42 -6.33
N PHE A 328 16.64 -29.13 -6.35
CA PHE A 328 17.60 -28.52 -5.45
C PHE A 328 17.16 -28.65 -3.98
N ILE A 329 15.87 -28.40 -3.68
CA ILE A 329 15.31 -28.52 -2.34
C ILE A 329 15.31 -29.98 -1.87
N GLU A 330 14.92 -30.92 -2.73
CA GLU A 330 14.91 -32.35 -2.43
C GLU A 330 16.32 -32.88 -2.11
N ALA A 331 17.30 -32.64 -2.99
CA ALA A 331 18.68 -33.06 -2.76
C ALA A 331 19.28 -32.39 -1.52
N SER A 332 18.98 -31.12 -1.26
CA SER A 332 19.39 -30.43 -0.01
C SER A 332 18.80 -31.08 1.25
N LEU A 333 17.54 -31.52 1.19
CA LEU A 333 16.87 -32.26 2.27
C LEU A 333 17.36 -33.72 2.38
N LEU A 334 17.95 -34.28 1.33
CA LEU A 334 18.66 -35.56 1.41
C LEU A 334 20.08 -35.41 1.94
N GLY A 335 20.68 -34.21 1.97
CA GLY A 335 21.88 -33.93 2.78
C GLY A 335 21.52 -33.72 4.25
N ASP A 336 21.33 -32.45 4.63
CA ASP A 336 21.15 -31.96 6.02
C ASP A 336 19.68 -32.00 6.53
N GLY A 337 18.78 -32.66 5.81
CA GLY A 337 17.35 -32.64 6.12
C GLY A 337 16.90 -33.62 7.20
N HIS A 338 15.89 -33.19 7.96
CA HIS A 338 15.16 -33.99 8.95
C HIS A 338 13.66 -33.81 8.77
N GLY A 339 12.94 -34.91 8.62
CA GLY A 339 11.48 -34.95 8.53
C GLY A 339 10.85 -35.49 9.81
N ASN A 340 9.74 -34.89 10.26
CA ASN A 340 8.93 -35.46 11.34
C ASN A 340 7.75 -36.24 10.75
N ARG A 341 7.79 -37.59 10.87
CA ARG A 341 6.78 -38.54 10.36
C ARG A 341 5.34 -38.20 10.74
N THR A 342 5.12 -37.47 11.84
CA THR A 342 3.79 -37.17 12.40
C THR A 342 3.09 -35.93 11.82
N ASN A 343 3.83 -35.00 11.20
CA ASN A 343 3.31 -33.66 10.86
C ASN A 343 3.56 -33.24 9.39
N ASN A 344 4.13 -34.12 8.57
CA ASN A 344 4.42 -33.88 7.14
C ASN A 344 5.19 -32.57 6.87
N ALA A 345 6.01 -32.16 7.84
CA ALA A 345 6.87 -30.99 7.80
C ALA A 345 8.33 -31.44 7.67
N GLN A 346 9.00 -30.91 6.65
CA GLN A 346 10.43 -31.11 6.40
C GLN A 346 11.21 -29.92 6.97
N ALA A 347 12.44 -30.16 7.39
CA ALA A 347 13.30 -29.13 7.92
C ALA A 347 14.77 -29.40 7.58
N LEU A 348 15.57 -28.34 7.58
CA LEU A 348 17.02 -28.38 7.38
C LEU A 348 17.67 -27.57 8.50
N SER A 349 18.76 -28.08 9.09
CA SER A 349 19.48 -27.40 10.18
C SER A 349 20.88 -27.03 9.73
N GLN A 350 21.25 -25.75 9.81
CA GLN A 350 22.57 -25.26 9.39
C GLN A 350 23.26 -24.37 10.42
N LYS A 351 24.59 -24.28 10.34
CA LYS A 351 25.41 -23.45 11.23
C LYS A 351 25.39 -21.99 10.78
N SER A 352 25.46 -21.76 9.47
CA SER A 352 25.42 -20.42 8.87
C SER A 352 23.98 -19.92 8.76
N ARG A 353 23.72 -18.69 9.24
CA ARG A 353 22.43 -18.00 9.04
C ARG A 353 22.20 -17.79 7.54
N ALA A 354 23.19 -17.28 6.82
CA ALA A 354 23.10 -17.00 5.39
C ALA A 354 22.82 -18.26 4.53
N ALA A 355 23.39 -19.42 4.87
CA ALA A 355 23.08 -20.67 4.17
C ALA A 355 21.62 -21.12 4.44
N ALA A 356 21.14 -20.96 5.68
CA ALA A 356 19.74 -21.21 6.02
C ALA A 356 18.79 -20.21 5.34
N GLU A 357 19.20 -18.95 5.14
CA GLU A 357 18.41 -17.92 4.45
C GLU A 357 18.36 -18.15 2.94
N ALA A 358 19.46 -18.56 2.29
CA ALA A 358 19.47 -18.98 0.89
C ALA A 358 18.56 -20.20 0.66
N PHE A 359 18.55 -21.17 1.58
CA PHE A 359 17.61 -22.30 1.52
C PHE A 359 16.15 -21.88 1.81
N GLN A 360 15.92 -20.92 2.71
CA GLN A 360 14.59 -20.33 2.92
C GLN A 360 14.10 -19.64 1.63
N PHE A 361 14.97 -18.88 0.96
CA PHE A 361 14.70 -18.18 -0.30
C PHE A 361 14.27 -19.17 -1.40
N ALA A 362 15.06 -20.23 -1.64
CA ALA A 362 14.74 -21.27 -2.61
C ALA A 362 13.36 -21.90 -2.35
N ALA A 363 13.08 -22.26 -1.09
CA ALA A 363 11.80 -22.85 -0.70
C ALA A 363 10.62 -21.87 -0.82
N THR A 364 10.82 -20.58 -0.54
CA THR A 364 9.80 -19.55 -0.73
C THR A 364 9.49 -19.32 -2.22
N LEU A 365 10.48 -19.33 -3.12
CA LEU A 365 10.24 -19.23 -4.57
C LEU A 365 9.51 -20.47 -5.13
N ALA A 366 9.82 -21.66 -4.61
CA ALA A 366 9.09 -22.89 -4.89
C ALA A 366 7.67 -22.95 -4.23
N GLY A 367 7.20 -21.84 -3.63
CA GLY A 367 5.84 -21.71 -3.10
C GLY A 367 5.59 -22.39 -1.74
N TYR A 368 6.62 -22.93 -1.06
CA TYR A 368 6.48 -23.47 0.29
C TYR A 368 6.28 -22.34 1.31
N SER A 369 5.44 -22.59 2.32
CA SER A 369 5.46 -21.77 3.52
C SER A 369 6.69 -22.14 4.34
N THR A 370 7.52 -21.15 4.66
CA THR A 370 8.80 -21.34 5.33
C THR A 370 8.81 -20.63 6.69
N SER A 371 9.63 -21.15 7.61
CA SER A 371 9.99 -20.41 8.82
C SER A 371 11.45 -20.66 9.23
N LEU A 372 12.18 -19.61 9.57
CA LEU A 372 13.57 -19.65 10.04
C LEU A 372 13.60 -19.41 11.55
N ARG A 373 14.15 -20.35 12.33
CA ARG A 373 14.29 -20.19 13.78
C ARG A 373 15.67 -20.64 14.29
N ARG A 374 16.33 -19.81 15.08
CA ARG A 374 17.52 -20.20 15.85
C ARG A 374 17.10 -21.21 16.92
N ARG A 375 17.88 -22.28 17.08
CA ARG A 375 17.68 -23.35 18.06
C ARG A 375 18.85 -23.34 19.05
N PRO A 376 18.62 -23.54 20.36
CA PRO A 376 19.70 -23.69 21.32
C PRO A 376 20.48 -25.00 21.08
N PRO A 377 21.67 -25.15 21.69
CA PRO A 377 22.38 -26.42 21.74
C PRO A 377 21.53 -27.60 22.25
N THR A 378 21.91 -28.81 21.87
CA THR A 378 21.37 -30.08 22.37
C THR A 378 22.52 -30.97 22.86
N SER A 379 22.20 -32.05 23.58
CA SER A 379 23.18 -33.07 23.97
C SER A 379 23.94 -33.70 22.79
N SER A 380 23.31 -33.72 21.61
CA SER A 380 23.89 -34.17 20.34
C SER A 380 24.59 -33.08 19.52
N THR A 381 24.39 -31.80 19.85
CA THR A 381 24.85 -30.66 19.04
C THR A 381 25.20 -29.49 19.98
N PRO A 382 26.46 -29.35 20.44
CA PRO A 382 26.85 -28.43 21.52
C PRO A 382 26.92 -26.94 21.12
N TYR A 383 26.31 -26.55 20.01
CA TYR A 383 26.29 -25.19 19.47
C TYR A 383 24.90 -24.86 18.89
N PRO A 384 24.47 -23.59 18.89
CA PRO A 384 23.18 -23.20 18.32
C PRO A 384 23.15 -23.42 16.81
N MET A 385 21.97 -23.78 16.29
CA MET A 385 21.74 -24.06 14.87
C MET A 385 20.58 -23.23 14.33
N TRP A 386 20.64 -22.83 13.07
CA TRP A 386 19.51 -22.24 12.35
C TRP A 386 18.69 -23.35 11.70
N LYS A 387 17.43 -23.50 12.11
CA LYS A 387 16.49 -24.44 11.50
C LYS A 387 15.57 -23.70 10.55
N VAL A 388 15.54 -24.12 9.29
CA VAL A 388 14.46 -23.82 8.34
C VAL A 388 13.41 -24.93 8.46
N GLU A 389 12.13 -24.59 8.54
CA GLU A 389 11.01 -25.53 8.56
C GLU A 389 10.04 -25.22 7.41
N LEU A 390 9.89 -26.17 6.48
CA LEU A 390 9.03 -26.09 5.29
C LEU A 390 7.67 -26.73 5.58
N ARG A 391 6.61 -26.12 5.05
CA ARG A 391 5.21 -26.52 5.29
C ARG A 391 4.41 -26.51 3.99
N ARG A 392 3.58 -27.55 3.81
CA ARG A 392 2.54 -27.60 2.75
C ARG A 392 1.35 -26.67 3.01
N LYS A 393 1.28 -26.05 4.20
CA LYS A 393 0.19 -25.13 4.61
C LYS A 393 0.54 -23.71 4.17
N THR A 394 -0.10 -23.24 3.10
CA THR A 394 0.20 -21.96 2.43
C THR A 394 -0.37 -20.72 3.11
N HIS A 395 -1.07 -20.83 4.26
CA HIS A 395 -1.78 -19.71 4.89
C HIS A 395 -1.91 -19.84 6.41
N VAL A 396 -2.20 -18.74 7.11
CA VAL A 396 -2.63 -18.69 8.52
C VAL A 396 -4.02 -18.05 8.63
N ALA A 397 -4.84 -18.50 9.57
CA ALA A 397 -6.11 -17.86 9.91
C ALA A 397 -6.05 -17.35 11.36
N PRO A 398 -5.63 -16.09 11.62
CA PRO A 398 -5.19 -15.66 12.95
C PRO A 398 -6.25 -15.81 14.04
N LYS A 399 -7.47 -15.34 13.79
CA LYS A 399 -8.58 -15.40 14.77
C LYS A 399 -8.93 -16.87 15.10
N ALA A 400 -9.10 -17.72 14.10
CA ALA A 400 -9.33 -19.16 14.32
C ALA A 400 -8.14 -19.91 14.94
N ALA A 401 -6.90 -19.44 14.75
CA ALA A 401 -5.74 -19.99 15.43
C ALA A 401 -5.77 -19.66 16.92
N ALA A 402 -6.05 -18.40 17.29
CA ALA A 402 -6.15 -17.95 18.67
C ALA A 402 -7.25 -18.70 19.46
N THR A 403 -8.45 -18.86 18.89
CA THR A 403 -9.59 -19.50 19.59
C THR A 403 -9.36 -20.99 19.91
N ARG A 404 -8.53 -21.71 19.14
CA ARG A 404 -8.35 -23.17 19.25
C ARG A 404 -7.44 -23.63 20.42
N LYS A 405 -7.17 -22.77 21.40
CA LYS A 405 -6.12 -22.96 22.44
C LYS A 405 -4.74 -23.33 21.85
N ALA A 406 -4.47 -22.93 20.60
CA ALA A 406 -3.16 -23.10 20.01
C ALA A 406 -2.14 -22.14 20.66
N LYS A 407 -0.85 -22.37 20.43
CA LYS A 407 0.19 -21.38 20.72
C LYS A 407 0.16 -20.27 19.65
N PHE A 408 -0.91 -19.48 19.68
CA PHE A 408 -1.16 -18.32 18.84
C PHE A 408 -1.87 -17.25 19.67
N THR A 409 -1.33 -16.03 19.70
CA THR A 409 -1.90 -14.90 20.45
C THR A 409 -2.13 -13.71 19.53
N ILE A 410 -3.16 -12.92 19.84
CA ILE A 410 -3.43 -11.61 19.23
C ILE A 410 -3.55 -10.63 20.39
N LEU A 411 -2.64 -9.66 20.45
CA LEU A 411 -2.50 -8.71 21.56
C LEU A 411 -2.32 -7.30 21.00
N ARG A 412 -2.87 -6.30 21.69
CA ARG A 412 -2.47 -4.90 21.52
C ARG A 412 -1.32 -4.62 22.49
N GLU A 413 -0.28 -3.96 22.01
CA GLU A 413 0.88 -3.58 22.83
C GLU A 413 1.46 -2.23 22.42
N PRO A 414 2.01 -1.45 23.37
CA PRO A 414 2.72 -0.23 23.06
C PRO A 414 4.03 -0.55 22.34
N HIS A 415 4.31 0.19 21.27
CA HIS A 415 5.55 0.16 20.51
C HIS A 415 6.06 1.59 20.34
N GLU A 416 7.25 1.85 20.86
CA GLU A 416 7.90 3.17 20.79
C GLU A 416 8.86 3.28 19.61
N GLY A 417 9.22 2.16 18.98
CA GLY A 417 10.14 2.10 17.86
C GLY A 417 9.59 2.72 16.58
N ARG A 418 10.40 2.63 15.51
CA ARG A 418 9.99 3.03 14.17
C ARG A 418 8.90 2.09 13.64
N VAL A 419 8.11 2.66 12.74
CA VAL A 419 7.11 1.96 11.93
C VAL A 419 7.46 2.25 10.47
N TRP A 420 7.18 1.35 9.53
CA TRP A 420 7.47 1.56 8.12
C TRP A 420 6.42 0.91 7.20
N CYS A 421 6.56 1.17 5.91
CA CYS A 421 5.82 0.55 4.83
C CYS A 421 6.61 0.65 3.53
N VAL A 422 6.26 -0.15 2.53
CA VAL A 422 6.65 0.10 1.14
C VAL A 422 5.44 0.26 0.24
N ARG A 423 5.70 0.56 -1.03
CA ARG A 423 4.71 0.64 -2.10
C ARG A 423 5.22 -0.12 -3.32
N THR A 424 4.34 -0.87 -3.97
CA THR A 424 4.60 -1.73 -5.14
C THR A 424 3.45 -1.57 -6.14
N PRO A 425 3.61 -1.93 -7.43
CA PRO A 425 2.55 -1.83 -8.44
C PRO A 425 1.22 -2.50 -8.05
N ASN A 426 1.24 -3.73 -7.51
CA ASN A 426 0.04 -4.42 -7.00
C ASN A 426 -0.28 -4.10 -5.51
N ASN A 427 0.61 -3.37 -4.83
CA ASN A 427 0.48 -2.86 -3.45
C ASN A 427 0.46 -3.92 -2.33
N THR A 428 0.85 -5.16 -2.67
CA THR A 428 1.33 -6.18 -1.73
C THR A 428 2.86 -6.25 -1.79
N TRP A 429 3.50 -6.78 -0.75
CA TRP A 429 4.93 -7.10 -0.74
C TRP A 429 5.19 -8.20 0.27
N LEU A 430 6.13 -9.10 0.01
CA LEU A 430 6.41 -10.23 0.88
C LEU A 430 7.27 -9.79 2.08
N ALA A 431 6.62 -9.60 3.22
CA ALA A 431 7.22 -9.31 4.51
C ALA A 431 7.83 -10.57 5.15
N ARG A 432 8.82 -10.41 6.05
CA ARG A 432 9.22 -11.41 7.04
C ARG A 432 9.38 -10.79 8.43
N ARG A 433 8.96 -11.48 9.50
CA ARG A 433 9.20 -11.09 10.89
C ARG A 433 9.33 -12.34 11.77
N GLU A 434 10.29 -12.33 12.70
CA GLU A 434 10.71 -13.51 13.49
C GLU A 434 10.87 -14.79 12.64
N GLY A 435 11.31 -14.60 11.39
CA GLY A 435 11.50 -15.67 10.40
C GLY A 435 10.25 -16.17 9.65
N THR A 436 9.06 -15.55 9.79
CA THR A 436 7.72 -15.92 9.20
C THR A 436 7.13 -14.79 8.30
N VAL A 437 6.12 -14.97 7.41
CA VAL A 437 6.00 -14.22 6.10
C VAL A 437 4.57 -13.63 5.64
N TYR A 438 4.35 -12.32 5.16
CA TYR A 438 3.01 -11.55 4.87
C TYR A 438 2.92 -10.18 3.97
N PHE A 439 1.84 -9.25 3.92
CA PHE A 439 1.53 -8.08 2.91
C PHE A 439 0.55 -6.80 3.28
N THR A 440 0.15 -5.71 2.44
CA THR A 440 -0.38 -4.24 2.82
C THR A 440 -1.51 -3.28 2.05
N GLY A 441 -1.66 -1.87 2.10
CA GLY A 441 -2.71 -0.94 1.36
C GLY A 441 -2.98 0.68 1.58
N ASN A 442 -3.93 1.46 0.87
CA ASN A 442 -4.04 3.04 0.73
C ASN A 442 -5.38 3.94 0.21
N SER A 443 -5.82 5.27 0.55
CA SER A 443 -7.06 6.23 0.10
C SER A 443 -7.38 7.94 0.10
N PHE A 444 -8.52 8.74 0.54
CA PHE A 444 -9.39 10.09 0.06
C PHE A 444 -9.83 11.53 0.77
N MET A 445 -10.44 12.62 0.09
CA MET A 445 -11.16 13.99 0.47
C MET A 445 -11.96 14.88 -0.68
N SER A 446 -12.47 16.19 -0.54
CA SER A 446 -13.01 17.28 -1.52
C SER A 446 -12.93 18.82 -1.07
N CYS A 447 -13.26 19.93 -1.83
CA CYS A 447 -13.03 21.37 -1.41
C CYS A 447 -13.90 22.61 -1.91
N ALA A 448 -13.61 23.79 -1.31
CA ALA A 448 -14.30 25.10 -1.37
C ALA A 448 -14.45 25.83 -2.72
N HIS A 449 -13.59 25.60 -3.71
CA HIS A 449 -13.59 26.35 -4.99
C HIS A 449 -14.52 25.74 -6.07
N GLY A 450 -15.42 24.87 -5.63
CA GLY A 450 -16.18 23.98 -6.49
C GLY A 450 -15.38 22.79 -7.04
N TYR A 451 -14.20 22.47 -6.49
CA TYR A 451 -13.39 21.35 -6.98
C TYR A 451 -13.56 20.08 -6.13
N VAL A 452 -13.85 18.96 -6.81
CA VAL A 452 -13.87 17.61 -6.25
C VAL A 452 -12.50 16.96 -6.44
N MET A 453 -11.83 16.50 -5.39
CA MET A 453 -10.45 16.03 -5.48
C MET A 453 -10.26 14.58 -5.04
N GLU A 454 -9.98 13.68 -5.99
CA GLU A 454 -10.02 12.24 -5.78
C GLU A 454 -9.00 11.71 -4.74
N GLY A 455 -9.32 10.58 -4.10
CA GLY A 455 -8.31 9.81 -3.36
C GLY A 455 -8.68 8.38 -2.90
N ARG A 456 -9.90 8.07 -2.43
CA ARG A 456 -10.37 6.65 -2.33
C ARG A 456 -10.71 6.20 -3.75
N GLY A 457 -11.10 7.12 -4.62
CA GLY A 457 -11.54 6.79 -5.96
C GLY A 457 -12.88 6.06 -5.94
N LEU A 458 -13.37 5.79 -7.13
CA LEU A 458 -14.57 5.00 -7.35
C LEU A 458 -14.34 3.54 -6.96
N TYR A 459 -15.42 2.84 -6.59
CA TYR A 459 -15.45 1.42 -6.25
C TYR A 459 -14.55 0.98 -5.07
N LYS A 460 -14.42 1.83 -4.05
CA LYS A 460 -13.40 1.67 -2.99
C LYS A 460 -14.00 1.89 -1.60
N THR A 461 -13.75 0.95 -0.69
CA THR A 461 -14.25 0.97 0.70
C THR A 461 -13.74 2.20 1.42
N GLN A 462 -14.64 3.04 1.90
CA GLN A 462 -14.36 4.23 2.72
C GLN A 462 -13.73 3.87 4.07
N ALA A 463 -13.23 4.87 4.80
CA ALA A 463 -12.79 4.69 6.18
C ALA A 463 -13.38 5.71 7.16
N ALA A 464 -14.13 6.70 6.66
CA ALA A 464 -14.56 7.83 7.45
C ALA A 464 -15.85 7.54 8.25
N GLN A 465 -16.76 6.68 7.79
CA GLN A 465 -18.03 6.35 8.47
C GLN A 465 -18.15 4.85 8.86
N PRO A 466 -17.88 4.47 10.12
CA PRO A 466 -18.17 3.11 10.61
C PRO A 466 -19.65 2.74 10.33
N GLY A 467 -19.92 1.52 9.86
CA GLY A 467 -21.26 1.11 9.39
C GLY A 467 -21.60 1.54 7.95
N GLY A 468 -21.22 2.76 7.53
CA GLY A 468 -21.47 3.25 6.16
C GLY A 468 -20.36 2.97 5.14
N ASN A 469 -19.17 2.52 5.58
CA ASN A 469 -17.94 2.55 4.78
C ASN A 469 -17.93 1.71 3.49
N THR A 470 -18.80 0.71 3.35
CA THR A 470 -18.93 -0.11 2.12
C THR A 470 -20.18 0.22 1.30
N THR A 471 -21.12 0.98 1.87
CA THR A 471 -22.45 1.23 1.29
C THR A 471 -22.59 2.64 0.74
N HIS A 472 -21.90 3.62 1.33
CA HIS A 472 -21.93 5.02 0.89
C HIS A 472 -20.51 5.48 0.52
N TYR A 473 -20.40 6.36 -0.48
CA TYR A 473 -19.16 7.10 -0.72
C TYR A 473 -18.93 8.13 0.41
N SER A 474 -17.70 8.64 0.56
CA SER A 474 -17.39 9.74 1.48
C SER A 474 -16.98 10.97 0.69
N VAL A 475 -17.43 12.14 1.12
CA VAL A 475 -16.89 13.42 0.69
C VAL A 475 -16.59 14.25 1.93
N THR A 476 -15.36 14.73 2.06
CA THR A 476 -14.96 15.67 3.12
C THR A 476 -14.98 17.06 2.54
N LEU A 477 -15.70 17.98 3.19
CA LEU A 477 -15.65 19.41 2.91
C LEU A 477 -14.35 19.99 3.47
N ALA A 478 -13.61 20.76 2.65
CA ALA A 478 -12.40 21.47 3.07
C ALA A 478 -12.71 22.72 3.92
N THR A 479 -13.44 22.52 5.02
CA THR A 479 -14.01 23.55 5.89
C THR A 479 -14.06 23.03 7.33
N GLY A 480 -13.70 23.86 8.30
CA GLY A 480 -13.90 23.59 9.72
C GLY A 480 -15.30 23.94 10.25
N PRO A 481 -15.46 24.11 11.59
CA PRO A 481 -16.74 24.42 12.22
C PRO A 481 -17.31 25.81 11.88
N THR A 482 -16.46 26.82 11.64
CA THR A 482 -16.86 28.21 11.43
C THR A 482 -16.57 28.73 10.01
N ASP A 483 -15.71 28.05 9.25
CA ASP A 483 -15.46 28.30 7.82
C ASP A 483 -16.75 28.46 7.00
N LEU A 484 -16.69 29.29 5.96
CA LEU A 484 -17.75 29.41 4.97
C LEU A 484 -17.79 28.17 4.08
N ILE A 485 -18.90 27.44 4.12
CA ILE A 485 -19.27 26.44 3.12
C ILE A 485 -19.88 27.23 1.95
N THR A 486 -19.18 27.30 0.83
CA THR A 486 -19.53 28.19 -0.30
C THR A 486 -20.58 27.57 -1.25
N PRO A 487 -21.31 28.39 -2.03
CA PRO A 487 -22.21 27.89 -3.07
C PRO A 487 -21.52 26.95 -4.06
N GLU A 488 -20.29 27.26 -4.47
CA GLU A 488 -19.51 26.44 -5.40
C GLU A 488 -19.17 25.07 -4.80
N GLN A 489 -18.83 25.02 -3.50
CA GLN A 489 -18.57 23.76 -2.80
C GLN A 489 -19.82 22.90 -2.65
N ILE A 490 -20.96 23.53 -2.37
CA ILE A 490 -22.26 22.86 -2.37
C ILE A 490 -22.54 22.29 -3.77
N ASN A 491 -22.31 23.07 -4.84
CA ASN A 491 -22.48 22.61 -6.21
C ASN A 491 -21.55 21.44 -6.56
N ALA A 492 -20.28 21.47 -6.13
CA ALA A 492 -19.34 20.38 -6.35
C ALA A 492 -19.77 19.06 -5.69
N VAL A 493 -20.38 19.14 -4.50
CA VAL A 493 -20.97 17.97 -3.84
C VAL A 493 -22.22 17.48 -4.58
N ARG A 494 -23.06 18.39 -5.11
CA ARG A 494 -24.20 18.04 -5.97
C ARG A 494 -23.75 17.41 -7.29
N GLU A 495 -22.72 17.94 -7.94
CA GLU A 495 -22.14 17.40 -9.18
C GLU A 495 -21.56 16.00 -8.93
N LEU A 496 -20.80 15.83 -7.83
CA LEU A 496 -20.32 14.51 -7.40
C LEU A 496 -21.48 13.54 -7.15
N ARG A 497 -22.52 13.96 -6.42
CA ARG A 497 -23.72 13.16 -6.15
C ARG A 497 -24.44 12.74 -7.43
N GLN A 498 -24.70 13.67 -8.34
CA GLN A 498 -25.39 13.40 -9.60
C GLN A 498 -24.56 12.45 -10.47
N TRP A 499 -23.26 12.69 -10.59
CA TRP A 499 -22.34 11.81 -11.33
C TRP A 499 -22.30 10.39 -10.73
N LEU A 500 -22.28 10.26 -9.40
CA LEU A 500 -22.40 8.97 -8.71
C LEU A 500 -23.76 8.29 -8.94
N THR A 501 -24.84 9.07 -9.03
CA THR A 501 -26.20 8.55 -9.26
C THR A 501 -26.38 8.06 -10.69
N GLU A 502 -25.98 8.86 -11.67
CA GLU A 502 -26.20 8.58 -13.09
C GLU A 502 -25.23 7.54 -13.67
N GLU A 503 -23.95 7.58 -13.28
CA GLU A 503 -22.91 6.72 -13.88
C GLU A 503 -22.52 5.51 -13.01
N TYR A 504 -22.92 5.48 -11.72
CA TYR A 504 -22.47 4.48 -10.74
C TYR A 504 -23.58 3.82 -9.88
N ASP A 505 -24.85 3.93 -10.29
CA ASP A 505 -26.01 3.30 -9.63
C ASP A 505 -26.11 3.61 -8.12
N ASN A 506 -25.75 4.84 -7.73
CA ASN A 506 -25.85 5.32 -6.37
C ASN A 506 -27.23 5.96 -6.12
N ALA A 507 -27.92 5.58 -5.05
CA ALA A 507 -29.25 6.09 -4.69
C ALA A 507 -29.29 7.61 -4.38
N GLY A 508 -28.13 8.26 -4.28
CA GLY A 508 -28.04 9.70 -4.09
C GLY A 508 -28.45 10.18 -2.69
N THR A 509 -28.76 9.29 -1.74
CA THR A 509 -29.07 9.72 -0.37
C THR A 509 -27.85 10.41 0.26
N VAL A 510 -28.02 11.62 0.78
CA VAL A 510 -26.95 12.35 1.46
C VAL A 510 -27.15 12.30 2.98
N LEU A 511 -26.10 11.88 3.68
CA LEU A 511 -26.09 11.76 5.15
C LEU A 511 -24.86 12.48 5.73
N GLY A 512 -24.93 12.92 6.97
CA GLY A 512 -23.77 13.34 7.75
C GLY A 512 -23.10 12.13 8.41
N HIS A 513 -21.82 12.25 8.77
CA HIS A 513 -21.14 11.21 9.54
C HIS A 513 -21.89 10.88 10.86
N ARG A 514 -22.45 11.89 11.55
CA ARG A 514 -23.24 11.70 12.78
C ARG A 514 -24.52 10.85 12.64
N ASP A 515 -24.98 10.55 11.41
CA ASP A 515 -26.10 9.63 11.18
C ASP A 515 -25.69 8.14 11.33
N PHE A 516 -24.38 7.85 11.34
CA PHE A 516 -23.84 6.48 11.47
C PHE A 516 -23.28 6.17 12.86
N VAL A 517 -22.67 7.16 13.51
CA VAL A 517 -22.04 7.04 14.84
C VAL A 517 -22.14 8.37 15.59
N SER A 518 -22.12 8.36 16.92
CA SER A 518 -22.07 9.61 17.69
C SER A 518 -20.74 10.35 17.46
N THR A 519 -20.79 11.52 16.82
CA THR A 519 -19.63 12.36 16.51
C THR A 519 -20.06 13.81 16.25
N SER A 520 -19.15 14.78 16.42
CA SER A 520 -19.38 16.17 16.02
C SER A 520 -19.43 16.33 14.49
N CYS A 521 -18.76 15.46 13.73
CA CYS A 521 -18.69 15.50 12.26
C CYS A 521 -20.10 15.33 11.62
N PRO A 522 -20.50 16.13 10.61
CA PRO A 522 -19.71 17.10 9.82
C PRO A 522 -19.70 18.55 10.37
N GLY A 523 -20.00 18.76 11.64
CA GLY A 523 -20.24 20.09 12.21
C GLY A 523 -21.66 20.58 11.89
N ASP A 524 -22.17 21.49 12.72
CA ASP A 524 -23.61 21.80 12.71
C ASP A 524 -24.07 22.57 11.47
N ARG A 525 -23.21 23.42 10.88
CA ARG A 525 -23.50 24.10 9.60
C ARG A 525 -23.65 23.11 8.45
N ALA A 526 -22.69 22.21 8.25
CA ALA A 526 -22.76 21.21 7.20
C ALA A 526 -23.89 20.20 7.44
N TYR A 527 -24.18 19.87 8.71
CA TYR A 527 -25.28 18.98 9.06
C TYR A 527 -26.66 19.63 8.83
N ALA A 528 -26.82 20.94 9.08
CA ALA A 528 -28.02 21.67 8.70
C ALA A 528 -28.27 21.56 7.18
N LEU A 529 -27.24 21.82 6.36
CA LEU A 529 -27.31 21.66 4.90
C LEU A 529 -27.62 20.22 4.42
N VAL A 530 -27.25 19.20 5.19
CA VAL A 530 -27.71 17.81 4.95
C VAL A 530 -29.19 17.66 5.31
N ARG A 531 -29.61 18.14 6.48
CA ARG A 531 -30.98 18.03 7.00
C ARG A 531 -32.01 18.85 6.22
N GLU A 532 -31.57 19.92 5.56
CA GLU A 532 -32.34 20.76 4.63
C GLU A 532 -32.43 20.15 3.21
N GLY A 533 -31.74 19.03 2.94
CA GLY A 533 -31.66 18.43 1.61
C GLY A 533 -30.82 19.25 0.61
N THR A 534 -30.05 20.24 1.08
CA THR A 534 -29.32 21.19 0.22
C THR A 534 -28.29 20.50 -0.68
N PHE A 535 -27.69 19.39 -0.25
CA PHE A 535 -26.82 18.57 -1.09
C PHE A 535 -27.56 17.57 -2.01
N GLU A 536 -28.86 17.35 -1.80
CA GLU A 536 -29.68 16.44 -2.61
C GLU A 536 -30.38 17.12 -3.80
N GLN A 537 -30.45 18.45 -3.78
CA GLN A 537 -30.87 19.28 -4.91
C GLN A 537 -29.93 19.05 -6.13
N PRO A 538 -30.44 19.21 -7.37
CA PRO A 538 -29.59 19.12 -8.57
C PRO A 538 -28.52 20.23 -8.59
N PRO A 539 -27.39 20.02 -9.29
CA PRO A 539 -26.43 21.08 -9.58
C PRO A 539 -27.09 22.26 -10.29
N GLY A 540 -26.79 23.47 -9.82
CA GLY A 540 -26.96 24.69 -10.59
C GLY A 540 -25.77 24.93 -11.51
N GLN A 541 -25.84 26.01 -12.29
CA GLN A 541 -24.64 26.51 -12.97
C GLN A 541 -23.65 27.02 -11.91
N ALA A 542 -22.40 26.57 -11.99
CA ALA A 542 -21.31 27.06 -11.15
C ALA A 542 -20.88 28.47 -11.60
N THR A 543 -21.65 29.48 -11.22
CA THR A 543 -21.32 30.90 -11.37
C THR A 543 -20.56 31.37 -10.13
N GLU A 544 -19.43 32.06 -10.29
CA GLU A 544 -18.63 32.68 -9.19
C GLU A 544 -19.31 33.92 -8.57
N VAL A 545 -20.64 33.88 -8.54
CA VAL A 545 -21.55 35.03 -8.52
C VAL A 545 -22.55 34.89 -7.38
N HIS A 546 -22.79 33.67 -6.88
CA HIS A 546 -24.06 33.32 -6.24
C HIS A 546 -24.29 33.82 -4.81
N ASP A 547 -23.24 34.15 -4.05
CA ASP A 547 -23.36 34.82 -2.74
C ASP A 547 -23.82 36.28 -2.87
N MET A 548 -23.72 36.88 -4.06
CA MET A 548 -24.13 38.26 -4.32
C MET A 548 -25.26 38.38 -5.36
N LEU A 549 -25.43 37.40 -6.25
CA LEU A 549 -26.44 37.41 -7.31
C LEU A 549 -27.87 37.54 -6.74
N GLY A 550 -28.60 38.55 -7.21
CA GLY A 550 -29.98 38.81 -6.79
C GLY A 550 -30.11 39.47 -5.40
N LEU A 551 -29.01 39.83 -4.75
CA LEU A 551 -29.06 40.81 -3.66
C LEU A 551 -29.56 42.15 -4.21
N HIS A 552 -30.49 42.77 -3.49
CA HIS A 552 -31.15 44.02 -3.88
C HIS A 552 -31.45 44.88 -2.66
N ILE A 553 -31.79 46.16 -2.87
CA ILE A 553 -32.16 47.07 -1.77
C ILE A 553 -33.25 46.44 -0.88
N GLY A 554 -32.97 46.33 0.42
CA GLY A 554 -33.79 45.63 1.41
C GLY A 554 -33.24 44.25 1.84
N SER A 555 -32.34 43.64 1.06
CA SER A 555 -31.64 42.39 1.41
C SER A 555 -30.81 42.52 2.69
N ARG A 556 -30.64 41.42 3.44
CA ARG A 556 -29.87 41.39 4.70
C ARG A 556 -29.08 40.09 4.87
N GLY A 557 -27.95 40.17 5.58
CA GLY A 557 -27.15 39.02 6.02
C GLY A 557 -25.69 39.06 5.57
N GLU A 558 -24.95 37.98 5.86
CA GLU A 558 -23.51 37.88 5.55
C GLU A 558 -23.20 37.98 4.04
N ALA A 559 -24.15 37.63 3.16
CA ALA A 559 -24.09 37.86 1.72
C ALA A 559 -23.93 39.36 1.36
N VAL A 560 -24.76 40.22 1.97
CA VAL A 560 -24.68 41.69 1.81
C VAL A 560 -23.40 42.22 2.42
N LYS A 561 -23.00 41.68 3.57
CA LYS A 561 -21.77 42.06 4.27
C LYS A 561 -20.51 41.72 3.48
N LEU A 562 -20.52 40.59 2.77
CA LEU A 562 -19.48 40.20 1.81
C LEU A 562 -19.40 41.23 0.68
N LEU A 563 -20.53 41.62 0.09
CA LEU A 563 -20.60 42.67 -0.93
C LEU A 563 -20.01 43.99 -0.42
N GLN A 564 -20.44 44.47 0.75
CA GLN A 564 -19.91 45.68 1.41
C GLN A 564 -18.39 45.58 1.64
N LEU A 565 -17.87 44.41 2.04
CA LEU A 565 -16.43 44.16 2.18
C LEU A 565 -15.70 44.15 0.82
N ARG A 566 -16.33 43.70 -0.27
CA ARG A 566 -15.75 43.75 -1.63
C ARG A 566 -15.75 45.19 -2.17
N ILE A 567 -16.82 45.96 -1.98
CA ILE A 567 -16.89 47.42 -2.27
C ILE A 567 -15.75 48.17 -1.54
N ARG A 568 -15.53 47.87 -0.25
CA ARG A 568 -14.42 48.43 0.53
C ARG A 568 -13.04 48.04 -0.03
N ARG A 569 -12.85 46.79 -0.51
CA ARG A 569 -11.60 46.33 -1.15
C ARG A 569 -11.35 46.99 -2.51
N ALA A 570 -12.40 47.23 -3.29
CA ALA A 570 -12.36 48.01 -4.53
C ALA A 570 -12.02 49.51 -4.30
N GLY A 571 -12.04 49.97 -3.05
CA GLY A 571 -11.67 51.33 -2.66
C GLY A 571 -12.84 52.32 -2.65
N PHE A 572 -14.07 51.84 -2.50
CA PHE A 572 -15.30 52.65 -2.38
C PHE A 572 -15.94 52.48 -1.00
N GLY A 573 -15.12 52.27 0.03
CA GLY A 573 -15.58 52.01 1.41
C GLY A 573 -16.34 53.18 2.02
N ASP A 574 -16.06 54.41 1.60
CA ASP A 574 -16.65 55.64 2.13
C ASP A 574 -18.12 55.81 1.71
N ALA A 575 -18.49 55.25 0.55
CA ALA A 575 -19.88 55.22 0.05
C ALA A 575 -20.83 54.39 0.94
N LEU A 576 -20.28 53.55 1.83
CA LEU A 576 -21.03 52.73 2.77
C LEU A 576 -21.40 53.48 4.07
N GLY A 577 -20.93 54.72 4.25
CA GLY A 577 -21.20 55.53 5.44
C GLY A 577 -20.57 54.98 6.73
N GLU A 578 -20.99 55.53 7.87
CA GLU A 578 -20.40 55.24 9.19
C GLU A 578 -20.64 53.81 9.67
N THR A 579 -21.73 53.15 9.24
CA THR A 579 -22.02 51.74 9.60
C THR A 579 -21.17 50.76 8.79
N GLY A 580 -20.88 51.08 7.52
CA GLY A 580 -19.88 50.40 6.71
C GLY A 580 -20.28 48.99 6.25
N ALA A 581 -19.92 47.97 7.02
CA ALA A 581 -20.15 46.56 6.67
C ALA A 581 -21.15 45.93 7.66
N ASP A 582 -22.35 46.48 7.69
CA ASP A 582 -23.45 46.14 8.61
C ASP A 582 -24.30 44.94 8.16
N GLY A 583 -24.18 44.51 6.91
CA GLY A 583 -24.97 43.43 6.32
C GLY A 583 -26.41 43.84 5.94
N VAL A 584 -26.69 45.13 5.72
CA VAL A 584 -28.00 45.64 5.27
C VAL A 584 -27.87 46.37 3.94
N TYR A 585 -28.62 45.93 2.92
CA TYR A 585 -28.53 46.48 1.57
C TYR A 585 -29.38 47.76 1.50
N GLY A 586 -28.82 48.87 1.97
CA GLY A 586 -29.40 50.21 1.80
C GLY A 586 -28.88 50.93 0.56
N PRO A 587 -29.34 52.17 0.31
CA PRO A 587 -28.86 53.02 -0.79
C PRO A 587 -27.33 53.21 -0.80
N ALA A 588 -26.70 53.25 0.37
CA ALA A 588 -25.24 53.31 0.52
C ALA A 588 -24.53 52.07 -0.09
N THR A 589 -25.11 50.88 0.06
CA THR A 589 -24.60 49.66 -0.59
C THR A 589 -24.82 49.71 -2.10
N ALA A 590 -25.98 50.19 -2.55
CA ALA A 590 -26.28 50.36 -3.98
C ALA A 590 -25.31 51.35 -4.66
N GLU A 591 -25.05 52.50 -4.06
CA GLU A 591 -24.07 53.46 -4.59
C GLU A 591 -22.65 52.87 -4.61
N GLY A 592 -22.25 52.14 -3.58
CA GLY A 592 -20.99 51.39 -3.55
C GLY A 592 -20.85 50.38 -4.70
N VAL A 593 -21.94 49.72 -5.10
CA VAL A 593 -21.98 48.87 -6.30
C VAL A 593 -21.84 49.73 -7.56
N ARG A 594 -22.63 50.80 -7.70
CA ARG A 594 -22.61 51.69 -8.87
C ARG A 594 -21.21 52.25 -9.13
N LEU A 595 -20.49 52.65 -8.08
CA LEU A 595 -19.10 53.13 -8.14
C LEU A 595 -18.10 52.03 -8.54
N CYS A 596 -18.25 50.79 -8.04
CA CYS A 596 -17.44 49.67 -8.51
C CYS A 596 -17.63 49.43 -10.02
N ARG A 597 -18.87 49.55 -10.51
CA ARG A 597 -19.22 49.39 -11.93
C ARG A 597 -18.62 50.51 -12.79
N ASP A 598 -18.75 51.76 -12.38
CA ASP A 598 -18.14 52.92 -13.06
C ASP A 598 -16.63 52.73 -13.22
N TYR A 599 -15.97 52.37 -12.12
CA TYR A 599 -14.52 52.18 -12.04
C TYR A 599 -13.95 51.13 -13.01
N VAL A 600 -14.75 50.18 -13.50
CA VAL A 600 -14.33 49.18 -14.51
C VAL A 600 -14.76 49.53 -15.94
N GLY A 601 -15.36 50.70 -16.16
CA GLY A 601 -15.78 51.20 -17.47
C GLY A 601 -17.25 50.91 -17.82
N SER A 602 -18.08 50.57 -16.84
CA SER A 602 -19.54 50.45 -17.01
C SER A 602 -20.19 51.83 -17.08
N ARG A 603 -21.34 51.97 -17.76
CA ARG A 603 -22.07 53.26 -17.84
C ARG A 603 -22.68 53.73 -16.52
N ALA A 604 -22.75 52.85 -15.52
CA ALA A 604 -22.99 53.16 -14.10
C ALA A 604 -24.09 54.20 -13.82
N LEU A 605 -25.21 54.12 -14.53
CA LEU A 605 -26.34 55.03 -14.39
C LEU A 605 -27.01 54.88 -13.02
N GLU A 606 -27.89 55.84 -12.68
CA GLU A 606 -28.77 55.73 -11.52
C GLU A 606 -29.56 54.41 -11.56
N GLY A 607 -29.73 53.76 -10.41
CA GLY A 607 -30.34 52.42 -10.29
C GLY A 607 -29.43 51.24 -10.64
N TYR A 608 -28.26 51.42 -11.27
CA TYR A 608 -27.40 50.30 -11.71
C TYR A 608 -26.68 49.57 -10.55
N GLY A 609 -26.90 49.99 -9.30
CA GLY A 609 -26.44 49.31 -8.10
C GLY A 609 -27.58 48.74 -7.23
N ASP A 610 -28.84 48.95 -7.60
CA ASP A 610 -29.99 48.60 -6.76
C ASP A 610 -30.23 47.08 -6.67
N GLU A 611 -29.75 46.35 -7.69
CA GLU A 611 -29.70 44.89 -7.74
C GLU A 611 -28.33 44.41 -8.25
N MET A 612 -27.77 43.43 -7.54
CA MET A 612 -26.62 42.64 -7.95
C MET A 612 -26.98 41.62 -9.05
N THR A 613 -27.29 42.15 -10.23
CA THR A 613 -27.32 41.40 -11.48
C THR A 613 -25.97 40.71 -11.76
N ALA A 614 -25.94 39.69 -12.63
CA ALA A 614 -24.69 39.00 -12.97
C ALA A 614 -23.58 39.97 -13.47
N HIS A 615 -23.97 41.00 -14.24
CA HIS A 615 -23.07 42.08 -14.67
C HIS A 615 -22.60 43.01 -13.53
N ALA A 616 -23.38 43.18 -12.47
CA ALA A 616 -22.93 43.94 -11.30
C ALA A 616 -21.88 43.16 -10.50
N VAL A 617 -22.06 41.85 -10.35
CA VAL A 617 -21.12 40.98 -9.60
C VAL A 617 -19.77 40.89 -10.31
N ASP A 618 -19.76 40.56 -11.60
CA ASP A 618 -18.55 40.59 -12.44
C ASP A 618 -17.79 41.92 -12.33
N GLN A 619 -18.52 43.04 -12.42
CA GLN A 619 -17.93 44.37 -12.36
C GLN A 619 -17.41 44.75 -10.97
N VAL A 620 -17.97 44.21 -9.88
CA VAL A 620 -17.41 44.33 -8.51
C VAL A 620 -16.11 43.52 -8.36
N GLU A 621 -16.02 42.31 -8.91
CA GLU A 621 -14.77 41.52 -8.86
C GLU A 621 -13.66 42.11 -9.72
N ALA A 622 -14.01 42.60 -10.91
CA ALA A 622 -13.11 43.36 -11.76
C ALA A 622 -12.61 44.63 -11.04
N ALA A 623 -13.44 45.31 -10.23
CA ALA A 623 -13.04 46.48 -9.45
C ALA A 623 -12.05 46.13 -8.34
N VAL A 624 -12.32 45.07 -7.57
CA VAL A 624 -11.40 44.54 -6.53
C VAL A 624 -10.06 44.13 -7.16
N THR A 625 -10.10 43.42 -8.28
CA THR A 625 -8.91 42.94 -9.01
C THR A 625 -8.08 44.12 -9.55
N LYS A 626 -8.71 45.05 -10.25
CA LYS A 626 -8.07 46.26 -10.80
C LYS A 626 -7.41 47.11 -9.70
N ARG A 627 -8.08 47.29 -8.56
CA ARG A 627 -7.51 48.02 -7.40
C ARG A 627 -6.35 47.26 -6.75
N THR A 628 -6.40 45.94 -6.70
CA THR A 628 -5.32 45.10 -6.15
C THR A 628 -4.06 45.16 -7.02
N LEU A 629 -4.21 45.07 -8.34
CA LEU A 629 -3.09 45.19 -9.29
C LEU A 629 -2.43 46.57 -9.22
N GLN A 630 -3.20 47.66 -9.15
CA GLN A 630 -2.64 49.01 -8.95
C GLN A 630 -1.82 49.12 -7.66
N LYS A 631 -2.30 48.57 -6.54
CA LYS A 631 -1.56 48.58 -5.27
C LYS A 631 -0.25 47.80 -5.35
N ALA A 632 -0.23 46.66 -6.05
CA ALA A 632 1.00 45.91 -6.29
C ALA A 632 2.00 46.71 -7.15
N GLN A 633 1.53 47.37 -8.20
CA GLN A 633 2.36 48.15 -9.12
C GLN A 633 2.93 49.44 -8.48
N ILE A 634 2.19 50.06 -7.55
CA ILE A 634 2.69 51.16 -6.70
C ILE A 634 3.74 50.63 -5.70
N SER A 635 3.53 49.43 -5.17
CA SER A 635 4.47 48.81 -4.22
C SER A 635 5.78 48.37 -4.86
N SER A 636 5.82 48.03 -6.15
CA SER A 636 7.07 47.74 -6.87
C SER A 636 7.84 49.02 -7.22
N THR A 637 7.16 50.07 -7.73
CA THR A 637 7.84 51.33 -8.06
C THR A 637 8.40 52.07 -6.85
N ALA A 638 7.86 51.82 -5.64
CA ALA A 638 8.41 52.29 -4.37
C ALA A 638 9.61 51.48 -3.83
N LEU A 639 9.93 50.32 -4.44
CA LEU A 639 11.13 49.53 -4.12
C LEU A 639 12.30 49.94 -5.03
N ASP A 640 12.06 50.07 -6.34
CA ASP A 640 13.09 50.41 -7.33
C ASP A 640 13.70 51.82 -7.10
N SER A 641 12.96 52.73 -6.46
CA SER A 641 13.45 54.08 -6.13
C SER A 641 14.46 54.12 -4.97
N ASN A 642 14.68 53.02 -4.26
CA ASN A 642 15.47 52.98 -3.02
C ASN A 642 16.89 52.40 -3.21
N THR A 643 17.32 52.22 -4.46
CA THR A 643 18.68 51.76 -4.81
C THR A 643 19.34 52.73 -5.81
N SER A 644 19.82 53.86 -5.29
CA SER A 644 20.88 54.65 -5.93
C SER A 644 22.20 54.37 -5.21
N PRO A 645 23.30 54.05 -5.91
CA PRO A 645 24.60 53.86 -5.27
C PRO A 645 25.29 55.22 -5.03
N GLU A 646 25.77 55.43 -3.81
CA GLU A 646 26.80 56.44 -3.52
C GLU A 646 28.19 55.80 -3.68
N ASP A 647 28.83 56.06 -4.83
CA ASP A 647 30.27 56.24 -5.12
C ASP A 647 30.62 55.91 -6.59
#